data_AF-A0A803XLM2-F1
#
_entry.id   AF-A0A803XLM2-F1
#
_cell.length_a   1.000
_cell.length_b   1.000
_cell.length_c   1.000
_cell.angle_alpha   90.00
_cell.angle_beta   90.00
_cell.angle_gamma   90.00
#
_symmetry.space_group_name_H-M   'P 1'
#
loop_
_entity.id
_entity.type
_entity.pdbx_description
1 polymer ?
#
loop_
_entity_poly.entity_id
_entity_poly.type
_entity_poly.pdbx_seq_one_letter_code
_entity_poly.pdbx_strand_id
1 'polypeptide(L)'
;LKSPETFLLFKQTLSTIKRNACMNLSLRVRVTKSSDDVMTMCPTIVTEDSMQAQHLAATLALYHLTKGQNSLCGYQIRMESRTGEATRLLYCTTGVLLRKLQEDGLLSNISHVIVDEVHERTVHSDFLLVILKEILHKRSDLHLILMSATVDSEKFSSYFSHCPILRISGRSYPVEVFHVEDVIEATGYVLEKDSEYCQKFLEEEEEIMINITTKGGGTTKYQEYVPVQSGSGIDLAPYYQKYSSRTQQAVFYMNPYKINLELILELLAYLDRSPQFKNAEGAVLIFLPGLAHIQQLYDLISTDRRFSLHRLIALHSVLSTQDQAAAFTVPPLGVRKIVLATNIAETGITIPDVVFVIDSGRTKENRYHESSQMSSLEETFVSKASALQRQGRAGRVRDGFCFRMYTRERFESFMEYSVPEILRVPLEELCLHIMKCNLGSPEDFLSRALDPPQPQVIGNAMNLLRKIGACQLNEPKLTPLGQHLAALPVNVKIGKMLIFGAIFGCLDPVATLAAVMTEKSPFTTPIGRKDEADLAKSSIALAVSDHITIYNAYLGWKKARQEGGHRAEMTYCRRNFLNRTSLLTLEDVKQELIRVVRAAGFTAPTTQHRWDGNGATQSLSLHEIALLKAVLTAGLYDNVGKIIYTKSVDITEKLACVVETAQGKAQVHPSSVNRDLQIHGWLLYQEKVRYAKVYLRETTLISPFPILLFGGDIEVQHRERLLTVDGWIHFQAPVKIAVIFKQLRVLIESVLQKKLENPKMSLEDDKVLHIIKELIKTENGN
;
A
#
# COMPACT_ATOMS: atom_id res chain seq x y z
N LEU A 1 -7.39 -24.21 -39.54
CA LEU A 1 -6.16 -24.85 -40.06
C LEU A 1 -5.63 -25.77 -38.97
N LYS A 2 -5.53 -27.06 -39.29
CA LYS A 2 -4.99 -28.12 -38.44
C LYS A 2 -3.49 -27.89 -38.26
N SER A 3 -2.97 -27.83 -37.03
CA SER A 3 -1.59 -28.24 -36.75
C SER A 3 -1.54 -29.04 -35.44
N PRO A 4 -0.90 -30.22 -35.39
CA PRO A 4 -0.85 -31.08 -34.21
C PRO A 4 0.17 -30.65 -33.14
N GLU A 5 0.96 -29.61 -33.40
CA GLU A 5 2.09 -29.21 -32.53
C GLU A 5 1.65 -28.30 -31.38
N THR A 6 0.51 -27.62 -31.48
CA THR A 6 -0.08 -26.83 -30.39
C THR A 6 -0.68 -27.71 -29.29
N PHE A 7 -0.88 -29.01 -29.57
CA PHE A 7 -1.43 -29.99 -28.62
C PHE A 7 -0.42 -30.47 -27.57
N LEU A 8 0.87 -30.16 -27.75
CA LEU A 8 1.95 -30.62 -26.86
C LEU A 8 2.18 -29.66 -25.66
N LEU A 9 1.98 -28.36 -25.84
CA LEU A 9 2.16 -27.35 -24.77
C LEU A 9 1.05 -27.42 -23.70
N PHE A 10 -0.17 -27.83 -24.09
CA PHE A 10 -1.32 -27.91 -23.19
C PHE A 10 -1.22 -29.07 -22.17
N LYS A 11 -0.31 -30.03 -22.38
CA LYS A 11 -0.03 -31.06 -21.37
C LYS A 11 0.79 -30.49 -20.20
N GLN A 12 1.65 -29.49 -20.31
CA GLN A 12 2.59 -29.19 -19.22
C GLN A 12 1.98 -28.41 -18.04
N THR A 13 1.02 -27.51 -18.26
CA THR A 13 0.48 -26.67 -17.17
C THR A 13 -0.67 -27.33 -16.41
N LEU A 14 -1.44 -28.21 -17.07
CA LEU A 14 -2.49 -29.01 -16.42
C LEU A 14 -2.05 -30.46 -16.08
N SER A 15 -0.97 -31.02 -16.67
CA SER A 15 -0.49 -32.35 -16.23
C SER A 15 0.22 -32.35 -14.89
N THR A 16 0.64 -31.19 -14.39
CA THR A 16 1.22 -31.07 -13.05
C THR A 16 0.15 -31.24 -11.96
N ILE A 17 -1.13 -31.02 -12.27
CA ILE A 17 -2.26 -31.31 -11.36
C ILE A 17 -3.06 -32.57 -11.78
N LYS A 18 -3.04 -32.97 -13.06
CA LYS A 18 -3.89 -34.08 -13.56
C LYS A 18 -3.18 -35.34 -14.05
N ARG A 19 -1.85 -35.52 -13.99
CA ARG A 19 -1.23 -36.71 -14.62
C ARG A 19 -0.04 -37.43 -13.97
N ASN A 20 0.24 -37.26 -12.68
CA ASN A 20 1.18 -38.18 -11.98
C ASN A 20 0.80 -38.46 -10.52
N ALA A 21 -0.40 -39.02 -10.32
CA ALA A 21 -0.69 -39.91 -9.20
C ALA A 21 -0.98 -41.31 -9.76
N CYS A 22 0.08 -41.97 -10.22
CA CYS A 22 0.07 -43.40 -10.50
C CYS A 22 1.35 -44.01 -9.91
N MET A 23 1.39 -44.10 -8.58
CA MET A 23 1.56 -45.37 -7.86
C MET A 23 1.27 -45.14 -6.36
N ASN A 24 0.20 -45.81 -5.90
CA ASN A 24 -0.13 -46.21 -4.53
C ASN A 24 -0.48 -45.16 -3.43
N LEU A 25 -1.31 -44.18 -3.75
CA LEU A 25 -2.43 -43.76 -2.88
C LEU A 25 -3.42 -42.93 -3.71
N SER A 26 -4.48 -43.58 -4.16
CA SER A 26 -5.50 -42.99 -5.02
C SER A 26 -6.53 -42.20 -4.21
N LEU A 27 -6.39 -40.88 -4.10
CA LEU A 27 -7.55 -40.01 -3.97
C LEU A 27 -8.19 -39.87 -5.36
N ARG A 28 -8.93 -40.91 -5.76
CA ARG A 28 -9.85 -40.84 -6.90
C ARG A 28 -11.10 -40.11 -6.41
N VAL A 29 -11.28 -38.85 -6.80
CA VAL A 29 -12.65 -38.30 -6.88
C VAL A 29 -13.32 -39.00 -8.06
N ARG A 30 -14.00 -40.10 -7.76
CA ARG A 30 -14.74 -40.90 -8.74
C ARG A 30 -16.14 -40.32 -8.82
N VAL A 31 -16.46 -39.64 -9.91
CA VAL A 31 -17.86 -39.27 -10.24
C VAL A 31 -18.50 -40.53 -10.82
N THR A 32 -19.07 -41.37 -9.96
CA THR A 32 -19.93 -42.49 -10.38
C THR A 32 -21.34 -41.97 -10.57
N LYS A 33 -21.86 -42.09 -11.80
CA LYS A 33 -23.25 -41.81 -12.14
C LYS A 33 -24.10 -43.01 -11.69
N SER A 34 -24.53 -43.05 -10.42
CA SER A 34 -25.67 -43.89 -10.00
C SER A 34 -26.95 -43.14 -10.37
N SER A 35 -27.98 -43.85 -10.79
CA SER A 35 -29.23 -43.29 -11.31
C SER A 35 -30.09 -42.58 -10.25
N ASP A 36 -29.73 -42.65 -8.97
CA ASP A 36 -30.61 -42.22 -7.87
C ASP A 36 -29.95 -41.33 -6.80
N ASP A 37 -28.73 -40.82 -7.01
CA ASP A 37 -28.08 -39.87 -6.09
C ASP A 37 -27.91 -38.48 -6.73
N VAL A 38 -28.72 -37.52 -6.29
CA VAL A 38 -28.55 -36.09 -6.62
C VAL A 38 -27.32 -35.58 -5.86
N MET A 39 -26.16 -35.60 -6.52
CA MET A 39 -24.93 -35.00 -5.99
C MET A 39 -24.98 -33.48 -6.15
N THR A 40 -25.40 -32.79 -5.10
CA THR A 40 -25.38 -31.33 -5.01
C THR A 40 -23.94 -30.86 -4.76
N MET A 41 -23.21 -30.46 -5.81
CA MET A 41 -21.96 -29.72 -5.65
C MET A 41 -22.28 -28.29 -5.18
N CYS A 42 -21.93 -27.97 -3.94
CA CYS A 42 -22.05 -26.64 -3.33
C CYS A 42 -20.83 -25.76 -3.67
N PRO A 43 -20.95 -24.41 -3.65
CA PRO A 43 -19.87 -23.50 -4.04
C PRO A 43 -18.58 -23.74 -3.25
N THR A 44 -17.45 -23.90 -3.96
CA THR A 44 -16.08 -23.83 -3.43
C THR A 44 -15.62 -22.38 -3.47
N ILE A 45 -15.15 -21.82 -2.36
CA ILE A 45 -14.57 -20.45 -2.33
C ILE A 45 -13.04 -20.53 -2.27
N VAL A 46 -12.36 -19.85 -3.20
CA VAL A 46 -10.90 -19.64 -3.19
C VAL A 46 -10.63 -18.17 -2.87
N THR A 47 -9.89 -17.88 -1.80
CA THR A 47 -9.53 -16.50 -1.44
C THR A 47 -8.17 -16.10 -1.99
N GLU A 48 -8.11 -14.96 -2.69
CA GLU A 48 -6.88 -14.35 -3.23
C GLU A 48 -6.75 -12.86 -2.86
N ASP A 49 -5.53 -12.33 -2.90
CA ASP A 49 -5.28 -10.92 -2.63
C ASP A 49 -5.71 -10.00 -3.79
N SER A 50 -6.05 -8.75 -3.48
CA SER A 50 -6.88 -7.89 -4.34
C SER A 50 -6.37 -7.64 -5.77
N MET A 51 -5.05 -7.51 -5.98
CA MET A 51 -4.45 -7.38 -7.33
C MET A 51 -4.37 -8.72 -8.07
N GLN A 52 -4.26 -9.83 -7.34
CA GLN A 52 -4.09 -11.17 -7.88
C GLN A 52 -5.42 -11.72 -8.38
N ALA A 53 -6.50 -11.48 -7.63
CA ALA A 53 -7.85 -11.86 -8.05
C ALA A 53 -8.28 -11.16 -9.34
N GLN A 54 -7.89 -9.90 -9.57
CA GLN A 54 -8.15 -9.21 -10.84
C GLN A 54 -7.32 -9.80 -12.00
N HIS A 55 -6.06 -10.19 -11.75
CA HIS A 55 -5.20 -10.74 -12.78
C HIS A 55 -5.51 -12.21 -13.08
N LEU A 56 -5.87 -13.01 -12.08
CA LEU A 56 -6.35 -14.38 -12.26
C LEU A 56 -7.77 -14.36 -12.85
N ALA A 57 -8.65 -13.46 -12.44
CA ALA A 57 -9.93 -13.24 -13.13
C ALA A 57 -9.71 -12.77 -14.57
N ALA A 58 -8.73 -11.91 -14.86
CA ALA A 58 -8.38 -11.50 -16.22
C ALA A 58 -7.72 -12.64 -17.02
N THR A 59 -6.99 -13.54 -16.37
CA THR A 59 -6.35 -14.72 -16.98
C THR A 59 -7.36 -15.85 -17.21
N LEU A 60 -8.30 -16.05 -16.29
CA LEU A 60 -9.46 -16.95 -16.39
C LEU A 60 -10.52 -16.40 -17.36
N ALA A 61 -10.66 -15.07 -17.44
CA ALA A 61 -11.40 -14.39 -18.48
C ALA A 61 -10.66 -14.51 -19.81
N LEU A 62 -9.34 -14.33 -19.90
CA LEU A 62 -8.59 -14.60 -21.14
C LEU A 62 -8.66 -16.09 -21.57
N TYR A 63 -9.01 -16.99 -20.65
CA TYR A 63 -9.43 -18.37 -20.91
C TYR A 63 -10.88 -18.49 -21.46
N HIS A 64 -11.52 -17.38 -21.93
CA HIS A 64 -12.85 -17.18 -22.54
C HIS A 64 -13.20 -18.21 -23.65
N LEU A 65 -13.32 -19.46 -23.26
CA LEU A 65 -14.02 -20.56 -23.92
C LEU A 65 -15.38 -20.83 -23.28
N THR A 66 -15.69 -20.21 -22.13
CA THR A 66 -17.03 -20.29 -21.53
C THR A 66 -17.80 -19.01 -21.80
N LYS A 67 -18.57 -19.03 -22.90
CA LYS A 67 -19.57 -18.02 -23.21
C LYS A 67 -20.65 -17.98 -22.12
N GLY A 68 -20.89 -16.81 -21.53
CA GLY A 68 -22.16 -16.45 -20.89
C GLY A 68 -22.27 -16.62 -19.37
N GLN A 69 -23.37 -16.10 -18.80
CA GLN A 69 -23.76 -16.11 -17.37
C GLN A 69 -23.89 -17.53 -16.74
N ASN A 70 -23.66 -18.60 -17.50
CA ASN A 70 -23.80 -20.01 -17.10
C ASN A 70 -22.46 -20.75 -16.88
N SER A 71 -21.40 -20.04 -16.49
CA SER A 71 -20.10 -20.66 -16.19
C SER A 71 -20.09 -21.36 -14.82
N LEU A 72 -19.49 -22.55 -14.75
CA LEU A 72 -19.23 -23.28 -13.50
C LEU A 72 -18.19 -22.56 -12.61
N CYS A 73 -17.33 -21.73 -13.19
CA CYS A 73 -16.35 -20.91 -12.49
C CYS A 73 -16.76 -19.43 -12.57
N GLY A 74 -16.72 -18.74 -11.44
CA GLY A 74 -16.98 -17.31 -11.34
C GLY A 74 -15.98 -16.64 -10.41
N TYR A 75 -15.99 -15.30 -10.41
CA TYR A 75 -15.25 -14.52 -9.43
C TYR A 75 -16.12 -13.44 -8.80
N GLN A 76 -15.77 -13.07 -7.56
CA GLN A 76 -16.36 -11.95 -6.85
C GLN A 76 -15.24 -11.19 -6.14
N ILE A 77 -14.94 -10.00 -6.63
CA ILE A 77 -14.01 -9.08 -5.98
C ILE A 77 -14.81 -7.90 -5.42
N ARG A 78 -14.12 -6.94 -4.82
CA ARG A 78 -14.76 -5.71 -4.36
C ARG A 78 -15.46 -5.06 -5.56
N MET A 79 -16.78 -4.93 -5.47
CA MET A 79 -17.65 -4.22 -6.42
C MET A 79 -17.87 -4.84 -7.81
N GLU A 80 -17.21 -5.96 -8.10
CA GLU A 80 -17.39 -6.68 -9.34
C GLU A 80 -17.68 -8.16 -9.05
N SER A 81 -18.72 -8.67 -9.67
CA SER A 81 -19.12 -10.06 -9.55
C SER A 81 -19.46 -10.61 -10.94
N ARG A 82 -18.85 -11.74 -11.27
CA ARG A 82 -19.17 -12.57 -12.44
C ARG A 82 -19.56 -13.95 -11.93
N THR A 83 -20.70 -13.99 -11.24
CA THR A 83 -21.30 -15.20 -10.70
C THR A 83 -22.69 -15.41 -11.30
N GLY A 84 -23.13 -16.66 -11.37
CA GLY A 84 -24.47 -17.05 -11.84
C GLY A 84 -24.95 -18.31 -11.13
N GLU A 85 -26.19 -18.74 -11.40
CA GLU A 85 -26.79 -19.92 -10.74
C GLU A 85 -26.00 -21.22 -10.97
N ALA A 86 -25.30 -21.31 -12.11
CA ALA A 86 -24.45 -22.43 -12.47
C ALA A 86 -23.07 -22.40 -11.77
N THR A 87 -22.69 -21.30 -11.11
CA THR A 87 -21.36 -21.17 -10.49
C THR A 87 -21.21 -22.17 -9.33
N ARG A 88 -20.15 -22.98 -9.40
CA ARG A 88 -19.76 -23.99 -8.41
C ARG A 88 -18.37 -23.75 -7.82
N LEU A 89 -17.50 -23.02 -8.53
CA LEU A 89 -16.22 -22.55 -8.04
C LEU A 89 -16.19 -21.03 -8.08
N LEU A 90 -15.99 -20.40 -6.93
CA LEU A 90 -15.96 -18.96 -6.75
C LEU A 90 -14.56 -18.52 -6.28
N TYR A 91 -13.87 -17.76 -7.13
CA TYR A 91 -12.69 -17.00 -6.70
C TYR A 91 -13.17 -15.70 -6.06
N CYS A 92 -12.71 -15.38 -4.87
CA CYS A 92 -13.02 -14.10 -4.26
C CYS A 92 -11.84 -13.52 -3.50
N THR A 93 -11.93 -12.27 -3.10
CA THR A 93 -10.94 -11.75 -2.15
C THR A 93 -11.28 -12.17 -0.73
N THR A 94 -10.28 -12.20 0.15
CA THR A 94 -10.47 -12.44 1.59
C THR A 94 -11.56 -11.54 2.18
N GLY A 95 -11.57 -10.26 1.78
CA GLY A 95 -12.59 -9.30 2.21
C GLY A 95 -14.02 -9.63 1.75
N VAL A 96 -14.21 -10.30 0.60
CA VAL A 96 -15.54 -10.75 0.16
C VAL A 96 -16.01 -11.93 1.01
N LEU A 97 -15.12 -12.87 1.34
CA LEU A 97 -15.46 -14.00 2.23
C LEU A 97 -15.82 -13.52 3.65
N LEU A 98 -15.08 -12.54 4.18
CA LEU A 98 -15.39 -11.93 5.48
C LEU A 98 -16.78 -11.28 5.51
N ARG A 99 -17.23 -10.65 4.40
CA ARG A 99 -18.62 -10.13 4.32
C ARG A 99 -19.66 -11.26 4.29
N LYS A 100 -19.38 -12.34 3.56
CA LYS A 100 -20.26 -13.52 3.56
C LYS A 100 -20.39 -14.13 4.97
N LEU A 101 -19.30 -14.15 5.74
CA LEU A 101 -19.30 -14.55 7.15
C LEU A 101 -20.13 -13.65 8.06
N GLN A 102 -20.25 -12.35 7.73
CA GLN A 102 -21.13 -11.44 8.48
C GLN A 102 -22.61 -11.72 8.22
N GLU A 103 -22.96 -12.15 7.00
CA GLU A 103 -24.33 -12.52 6.63
C GLU A 103 -24.69 -13.93 7.13
N ASP A 104 -23.76 -14.88 7.00
CA ASP A 104 -23.90 -16.27 7.42
C ASP A 104 -22.63 -16.72 8.17
N GLY A 105 -22.67 -16.60 9.50
CA GLY A 105 -21.54 -16.90 10.38
C GLY A 105 -21.10 -18.37 10.39
N LEU A 106 -21.85 -19.28 9.77
CA LEU A 106 -21.48 -20.69 9.62
C LEU A 106 -21.15 -21.07 8.18
N LEU A 107 -21.28 -20.16 7.22
CA LEU A 107 -21.11 -20.43 5.79
C LEU A 107 -21.92 -21.63 5.30
N SER A 108 -23.15 -21.76 5.79
CA SER A 108 -24.03 -22.94 5.70
C SER A 108 -24.13 -23.55 4.29
N ASN A 109 -24.11 -22.71 3.25
CA ASN A 109 -24.21 -23.15 1.85
C ASN A 109 -22.86 -23.51 1.18
N ILE A 110 -21.77 -23.51 1.94
CA ILE A 110 -20.41 -23.76 1.45
C ILE A 110 -19.93 -25.11 1.96
N SER A 111 -19.34 -25.89 1.07
CA SER A 111 -18.75 -27.20 1.39
C SER A 111 -17.24 -27.14 1.59
N HIS A 112 -16.56 -26.28 0.82
CA HIS A 112 -15.09 -26.18 0.80
C HIS A 112 -14.66 -24.71 0.79
N VAL A 113 -13.71 -24.38 1.65
CA VAL A 113 -13.00 -23.10 1.65
C VAL A 113 -11.52 -23.38 1.40
N ILE A 114 -10.96 -22.68 0.41
CA ILE A 114 -9.55 -22.74 0.07
C ILE A 114 -8.96 -21.35 0.32
N VAL A 115 -8.01 -21.28 1.25
CA VAL A 115 -7.26 -20.04 1.50
C VAL A 115 -5.91 -20.18 0.81
N ASP A 116 -5.73 -19.41 -0.27
CA ASP A 116 -4.48 -19.41 -1.03
C ASP A 116 -3.46 -18.41 -0.46
N GLU A 117 -2.19 -18.63 -0.78
CA GLU A 117 -1.05 -17.79 -0.41
C GLU A 117 -1.02 -17.40 1.08
N VAL A 118 -1.36 -18.33 1.98
CA VAL A 118 -1.42 -18.05 3.43
C VAL A 118 -0.11 -17.56 4.02
N HIS A 119 1.01 -17.78 3.32
CA HIS A 119 2.33 -17.31 3.72
C HIS A 119 2.56 -15.80 3.54
N GLU A 120 1.70 -15.08 2.84
CA GLU A 120 1.79 -13.61 2.76
C GLU A 120 1.44 -12.94 4.11
N ARG A 121 0.73 -13.67 5.00
CA ARG A 121 0.44 -13.26 6.39
C ARG A 121 -0.18 -11.86 6.48
N THR A 122 -1.14 -11.58 5.61
CA THR A 122 -1.93 -10.34 5.62
C THR A 122 -2.89 -10.29 6.81
N VAL A 123 -3.25 -9.10 7.29
CA VAL A 123 -4.14 -8.95 8.47
C VAL A 123 -5.48 -9.65 8.25
N HIS A 124 -6.07 -9.50 7.06
CA HIS A 124 -7.36 -10.11 6.75
C HIS A 124 -7.28 -11.64 6.64
N SER A 125 -6.17 -12.19 6.13
CA SER A 125 -5.97 -13.64 6.05
C SER A 125 -5.86 -14.24 7.44
N ASP A 126 -5.00 -13.68 8.31
CA ASP A 126 -4.86 -14.14 9.69
C ASP A 126 -6.19 -14.01 10.48
N PHE A 127 -6.93 -12.92 10.28
CA PHE A 127 -8.28 -12.75 10.86
C PHE A 127 -9.27 -13.83 10.39
N LEU A 128 -9.29 -14.11 9.09
CA LEU A 128 -10.11 -15.16 8.50
C LEU A 128 -9.77 -16.54 9.09
N LEU A 129 -8.49 -16.86 9.28
CA LEU A 129 -8.05 -18.14 9.83
C LEU A 129 -8.57 -18.37 11.26
N VAL A 130 -8.64 -17.34 12.10
CA VAL A 130 -9.24 -17.45 13.45
C VAL A 130 -10.71 -17.83 13.36
N ILE A 131 -11.47 -17.16 12.50
CA ILE A 131 -12.91 -17.42 12.32
C ILE A 131 -13.13 -18.84 11.76
N LEU A 132 -12.39 -19.22 10.72
CA LEU A 132 -12.52 -20.55 10.11
C LEU A 132 -12.17 -21.66 11.10
N LYS A 133 -11.16 -21.45 11.96
CA LYS A 133 -10.83 -22.39 13.03
C LYS A 133 -12.02 -22.59 13.97
N GLU A 134 -12.73 -21.54 14.37
CA GLU A 134 -13.94 -21.69 15.20
C GLU A 134 -15.08 -22.41 14.46
N ILE A 135 -15.29 -22.10 13.18
CA ILE A 135 -16.36 -22.72 12.39
C ILE A 135 -16.11 -24.21 12.22
N LEU A 136 -14.88 -24.65 12.03
CA LEU A 136 -14.53 -26.08 11.93
C LEU A 136 -14.90 -26.88 13.20
N HIS A 137 -14.93 -26.25 14.37
CA HIS A 137 -15.41 -26.91 15.59
C HIS A 137 -16.95 -27.08 15.61
N LYS A 138 -17.67 -26.23 14.86
CA LYS A 138 -19.14 -26.23 14.79
C LYS A 138 -19.67 -27.00 13.58
N ARG A 139 -18.88 -27.10 12.50
CA ARG A 139 -19.24 -27.73 11.23
C ARG A 139 -18.22 -28.79 10.81
N SER A 140 -18.58 -30.04 11.06
CA SER A 140 -17.80 -31.21 10.66
C SER A 140 -17.89 -31.52 9.15
N ASP A 141 -18.85 -30.94 8.45
CA ASP A 141 -19.07 -31.08 7.00
C ASP A 141 -18.26 -30.10 6.16
N LEU A 142 -17.75 -29.02 6.77
CA LEU A 142 -16.95 -27.99 6.09
C LEU A 142 -15.49 -28.44 5.95
N HIS A 143 -14.95 -28.39 4.74
CA HIS A 143 -13.57 -28.71 4.45
C HIS A 143 -12.74 -27.44 4.24
N LEU A 144 -11.66 -27.29 5.01
CA LEU A 144 -10.70 -26.20 4.87
C LEU A 144 -9.40 -26.69 4.23
N ILE A 145 -8.94 -26.00 3.19
CA ILE A 145 -7.65 -26.24 2.54
C ILE A 145 -6.83 -24.95 2.62
N LEU A 146 -5.61 -25.05 3.13
CA LEU A 146 -4.64 -23.95 3.16
C LEU A 146 -3.58 -24.21 2.11
N MET A 147 -3.33 -23.26 1.22
CA MET A 147 -2.29 -23.35 0.18
C MET A 147 -1.20 -22.31 0.45
N SER A 148 0.06 -22.76 0.32
CA SER A 148 1.23 -21.93 0.55
C SER A 148 2.35 -22.34 -0.40
N ALA A 149 3.04 -21.35 -0.99
CA ALA A 149 4.26 -21.56 -1.75
C ALA A 149 5.53 -21.75 -0.89
N THR A 150 5.50 -21.47 0.41
CA THR A 150 6.68 -21.50 1.29
C THR A 150 6.61 -22.62 2.35
N VAL A 151 7.76 -22.90 2.99
CA VAL A 151 8.00 -24.10 3.81
C VAL A 151 7.44 -24.01 5.24
N ASP A 152 6.86 -22.88 5.68
CA ASP A 152 6.27 -22.74 7.04
C ASP A 152 4.91 -23.45 7.20
N SER A 153 4.72 -24.58 6.52
CA SER A 153 3.48 -25.37 6.59
C SER A 153 3.25 -25.97 7.98
N GLU A 154 4.32 -26.20 8.74
CA GLU A 154 4.25 -26.78 10.09
C GLU A 154 3.55 -25.84 11.08
N LYS A 155 3.77 -24.53 10.95
CA LYS A 155 3.11 -23.53 11.80
C LYS A 155 1.60 -23.53 11.60
N PHE A 156 1.14 -23.55 10.34
CA PHE A 156 -0.28 -23.66 10.02
C PHE A 156 -0.86 -25.01 10.46
N SER A 157 -0.13 -26.10 10.25
CA SER A 157 -0.56 -27.43 10.70
C SER A 157 -0.76 -27.46 12.21
N SER A 158 0.23 -27.01 12.97
CA SER A 158 0.18 -26.93 14.45
C SER A 158 -1.01 -26.08 14.92
N TYR A 159 -1.25 -24.94 14.27
CA TYR A 159 -2.36 -24.05 14.61
C TYR A 159 -3.74 -24.70 14.37
N PHE A 160 -3.88 -25.51 13.32
CA PHE A 160 -5.10 -26.28 13.02
C PHE A 160 -5.02 -27.73 13.56
N SER A 161 -4.49 -27.89 14.78
CA SER A 161 -4.45 -29.16 15.51
C SER A 161 -3.71 -30.29 14.78
N HIS A 162 -2.53 -29.97 14.24
CA HIS A 162 -1.66 -30.86 13.47
C HIS A 162 -2.35 -31.45 12.22
N CYS A 163 -2.98 -30.59 11.43
CA CYS A 163 -3.67 -31.02 10.22
C CYS A 163 -2.67 -31.61 9.18
N PRO A 164 -3.11 -32.56 8.31
CA PRO A 164 -2.22 -33.21 7.36
C PRO A 164 -1.57 -32.23 6.37
N ILE A 165 -0.26 -32.34 6.19
CA ILE A 165 0.50 -31.53 5.23
C ILE A 165 0.74 -32.34 3.95
N LEU A 166 0.22 -31.85 2.83
CA LEU A 166 0.53 -32.40 1.51
C LEU A 166 1.59 -31.53 0.82
N ARG A 167 2.80 -32.07 0.65
CA ARG A 167 3.88 -31.40 -0.08
C ARG A 167 3.80 -31.76 -1.57
N ILE A 168 3.43 -30.79 -2.40
CA ILE A 168 3.41 -30.94 -3.86
C ILE A 168 4.74 -30.46 -4.41
N SER A 169 5.58 -31.37 -4.91
CA SER A 169 6.82 -30.98 -5.57
C SER A 169 6.53 -30.20 -6.84
N GLY A 170 6.88 -28.92 -6.86
CA GLY A 170 6.79 -28.08 -8.05
C GLY A 170 7.71 -28.62 -9.16
N ARG A 171 7.21 -28.64 -10.39
CA ARG A 171 8.05 -28.81 -11.59
C ARG A 171 8.57 -27.45 -12.03
N SER A 172 9.40 -26.82 -11.21
CA SER A 172 10.23 -25.70 -11.66
C SER A 172 11.47 -26.27 -12.33
N TYR A 173 11.88 -25.64 -13.42
CA TYR A 173 13.19 -25.89 -14.00
C TYR A 173 14.27 -25.44 -13.01
N PRO A 174 15.45 -26.07 -13.02
CA PRO A 174 16.57 -25.66 -12.18
C PRO A 174 16.90 -24.18 -12.40
N VAL A 175 17.21 -23.48 -11.31
CA VAL A 175 17.67 -22.09 -11.35
C VAL A 175 19.06 -22.05 -10.74
N GLU A 176 20.05 -21.68 -11.55
CA GLU A 176 21.41 -21.46 -11.09
C GLU A 176 21.50 -20.12 -10.35
N VAL A 177 22.19 -20.10 -9.21
CA VAL A 177 22.23 -18.96 -8.31
C VAL A 177 23.66 -18.42 -8.21
N PHE A 178 23.80 -17.13 -8.43
CA PHE A 178 25.05 -16.38 -8.28
C PHE A 178 24.89 -15.32 -7.20
N HIS A 179 25.88 -15.17 -6.34
CA HIS A 179 25.95 -14.09 -5.35
C HIS A 179 26.80 -12.93 -5.86
N VAL A 180 26.82 -11.81 -5.13
CA VAL A 180 27.49 -10.58 -5.60
C VAL A 180 28.98 -10.81 -5.84
N GLU A 181 29.64 -11.65 -5.05
CA GLU A 181 31.03 -12.06 -5.24
C GLU A 181 31.25 -12.77 -6.59
N ASP A 182 30.31 -13.62 -7.02
CA ASP A 182 30.37 -14.28 -8.33
C ASP A 182 30.16 -13.28 -9.47
N VAL A 183 29.26 -12.31 -9.28
CA VAL A 183 28.96 -11.25 -10.25
C VAL A 183 30.17 -10.34 -10.45
N ILE A 184 30.84 -9.90 -9.38
CA ILE A 184 32.03 -9.04 -9.45
C ILE A 184 33.19 -9.77 -10.13
N GLU A 185 33.37 -11.06 -9.83
CA GLU A 185 34.40 -11.88 -10.46
C GLU A 185 34.13 -12.00 -11.97
N ALA A 186 32.92 -12.40 -12.35
CA ALA A 186 32.54 -12.65 -13.75
C ALA A 186 32.50 -11.40 -14.63
N THR A 187 32.06 -10.27 -14.08
CA THR A 187 31.95 -8.99 -14.83
C THR A 187 33.28 -8.26 -14.96
N GLY A 188 34.25 -8.55 -14.08
CA GLY A 188 35.48 -7.76 -14.02
C GLY A 188 35.30 -6.39 -13.34
N TYR A 189 34.16 -6.14 -12.68
CA TYR A 189 33.86 -4.85 -12.04
C TYR A 189 34.91 -4.42 -11.01
N VAL A 190 35.32 -3.16 -11.07
CA VAL A 190 36.26 -2.56 -10.11
C VAL A 190 35.50 -1.54 -9.27
N LEU A 191 35.52 -1.73 -7.95
CA LEU A 191 34.94 -0.76 -7.02
C LEU A 191 35.93 0.39 -6.81
N GLU A 192 35.61 1.57 -7.32
CA GLU A 192 36.40 2.78 -7.10
C GLU A 192 36.29 3.27 -5.65
N LYS A 193 37.39 3.72 -5.05
CA LYS A 193 37.44 4.07 -3.61
C LYS A 193 36.62 5.32 -3.27
N ASP A 194 36.51 6.24 -4.22
CA ASP A 194 35.74 7.48 -4.16
C ASP A 194 34.28 7.31 -4.56
N SER A 195 33.91 6.12 -5.07
CA SER A 195 32.53 5.79 -5.40
C SER A 195 31.63 5.81 -4.17
N GLU A 196 30.39 6.24 -4.37
CA GLU A 196 29.34 6.21 -3.35
C GLU A 196 28.92 4.80 -2.91
N TYR A 197 29.31 3.78 -3.68
CA TYR A 197 29.10 2.36 -3.35
C TYR A 197 30.24 1.76 -2.52
N CYS A 198 31.30 2.52 -2.25
CA CYS A 198 32.40 2.16 -1.37
C CYS A 198 32.11 2.63 0.07
N GLN A 199 32.25 1.74 1.05
CA GLN A 199 32.18 2.12 2.46
C GLN A 199 33.53 2.68 2.92
N LYS A 200 33.50 3.83 3.59
CA LYS A 200 34.68 4.48 4.14
C LYS A 200 34.93 3.94 5.55
N PHE A 201 36.06 3.27 5.74
CA PHE A 201 36.58 2.98 7.08
C PHE A 201 37.34 4.23 7.56
N LEU A 202 37.18 4.60 8.83
CA LEU A 202 38.03 5.65 9.43
C LEU A 202 39.45 5.08 9.48
N GLU A 203 40.36 5.65 8.69
CA GLU A 203 41.79 5.36 8.81
C GLU A 203 42.29 6.09 10.08
N GLU A 204 42.82 5.36 11.05
CA GLU A 204 43.56 5.96 12.16
C GLU A 204 44.90 6.49 11.61
N GLU A 205 45.18 7.78 11.81
CA GLU A 205 46.45 8.41 11.40
C GLU A 205 47.44 8.36 12.58
N GLU A 206 48.67 7.86 12.37
CA GLU A 206 49.75 7.94 13.35
C GLU A 206 50.71 9.08 12.99
N GLU A 207 51.10 9.84 14.01
CA GLU A 207 52.04 10.95 13.89
C GLU A 207 53.48 10.42 14.00
N ILE A 208 54.28 10.53 12.94
CA ILE A 208 55.68 10.08 12.93
C ILE A 208 56.63 11.29 12.84
N MET A 209 57.69 11.27 13.66
CA MET A 209 58.77 12.26 13.59
C MET A 209 59.96 11.71 12.80
N ILE A 210 60.29 12.36 11.68
CA ILE A 210 61.45 12.02 10.84
C ILE A 210 62.61 12.96 11.17
N ASN A 211 63.73 12.37 11.61
CA ASN A 211 64.95 13.12 11.90
C ASN A 211 65.91 13.04 10.71
N ILE A 212 66.12 14.15 10.01
CA ILE A 212 67.07 14.22 8.90
C ILE A 212 68.38 14.84 9.42
N THR A 213 69.46 14.06 9.39
CA THR A 213 70.81 14.52 9.71
C THR A 213 71.52 15.01 8.45
N THR A 214 71.92 16.27 8.45
CA THR A 214 72.71 16.84 7.35
C THR A 214 74.21 16.62 7.59
N LYS A 215 75.00 16.63 6.50
CA LYS A 215 76.47 16.47 6.54
C LYS A 215 77.13 17.69 7.21
N GLY A 216 77.02 17.72 8.53
CA GLY A 216 77.47 18.78 9.44
C GLY A 216 77.06 18.56 10.89
N GLY A 217 76.34 17.47 11.20
CA GLY A 217 75.96 17.11 12.57
C GLY A 217 74.68 17.78 13.09
N GLY A 218 74.03 18.61 12.28
CA GLY A 218 72.71 19.17 12.59
C GLY A 218 71.58 18.19 12.26
N THR A 219 70.70 17.95 13.23
CA THR A 219 69.50 17.11 13.07
C THR A 219 68.26 17.99 12.97
N THR A 220 67.51 17.90 11.88
CA THR A 220 66.25 18.64 11.68
C THR A 220 65.08 17.66 11.79
N LYS A 221 64.10 17.97 12.64
CA LYS A 221 62.91 17.12 12.88
C LYS A 221 61.76 17.57 11.99
N TYR A 222 61.19 16.66 11.22
CA TYR A 222 59.97 16.86 10.43
C TYR A 222 58.83 16.04 11.02
N GLN A 223 57.66 16.67 11.15
CA GLN A 223 56.42 15.99 11.55
C GLN A 223 55.67 15.58 10.29
N GLU A 224 55.38 14.28 10.15
CA GLU A 224 54.62 13.74 9.03
C GLU A 224 53.54 12.79 9.57
N TYR A 225 52.32 12.93 9.03
CA TYR A 225 51.19 12.07 9.38
C TYR A 225 51.14 10.93 8.37
N VAL A 226 51.21 9.69 8.84
CA VAL A 226 51.17 8.51 7.97
C VAL A 226 49.93 7.69 8.38
N PRO A 227 49.12 7.23 7.41
CA PRO A 227 48.01 6.33 7.72
C PRO A 227 48.55 5.08 8.42
N VAL A 228 47.99 4.73 9.58
CA VAL A 228 48.28 3.42 10.20
C VAL A 228 47.72 2.37 9.24
N GLN A 229 48.59 1.67 8.52
CA GLN A 229 48.19 0.38 7.96
C GLN A 229 48.00 -0.57 9.13
N SER A 230 46.79 -0.57 9.70
CA SER A 230 46.37 -1.60 10.65
C SER A 230 46.59 -2.93 9.96
N GLY A 231 47.58 -3.68 10.44
CA GLY A 231 48.09 -4.85 9.76
C GLY A 231 47.11 -6.02 9.69
N SER A 232 47.55 -7.01 8.91
CA SER A 232 46.98 -8.33 8.64
C SER A 232 45.90 -8.37 7.57
N GLY A 233 46.04 -9.33 6.63
CA GLY A 233 45.22 -9.43 5.43
C GLY A 233 43.73 -9.43 5.75
N ILE A 234 42.92 -9.07 4.74
CA ILE A 234 41.47 -9.14 4.83
C ILE A 234 41.10 -10.55 5.27
N ASP A 235 40.77 -10.76 6.55
CA ASP A 235 40.44 -12.06 7.12
C ASP A 235 38.99 -12.40 6.75
N LEU A 236 38.76 -12.47 5.43
CA LEU A 236 37.52 -12.93 4.85
C LEU A 236 37.39 -14.42 5.14
N ALA A 237 36.17 -14.87 5.41
CA ALA A 237 35.86 -16.27 5.63
C ALA A 237 36.54 -17.17 4.57
N PRO A 238 36.98 -18.40 4.92
CA PRO A 238 37.74 -19.28 4.02
C PRO A 238 37.11 -19.49 2.63
N TYR A 239 35.78 -19.38 2.55
CA TYR A 239 35.03 -19.43 1.29
C TYR A 239 35.48 -18.40 0.24
N TYR A 240 35.91 -17.21 0.66
CA TYR A 240 36.26 -16.14 -0.28
C TYR A 240 37.64 -16.33 -0.92
N GLN A 241 38.47 -17.25 -0.42
CA GLN A 241 39.82 -17.53 -0.94
C GLN A 241 39.80 -18.03 -2.40
N LYS A 242 38.67 -18.55 -2.88
CA LYS A 242 38.50 -18.98 -4.28
C LYS A 242 38.37 -17.82 -5.27
N TYR A 243 38.08 -16.60 -4.80
CA TYR A 243 37.92 -15.42 -5.66
C TYR A 243 39.24 -14.65 -5.78
N SER A 244 39.38 -13.84 -6.83
CA SER A 244 40.55 -13.00 -7.01
C SER A 244 40.67 -11.95 -5.89
N SER A 245 41.90 -11.48 -5.61
CA SER A 245 42.15 -10.44 -4.60
C SER A 245 41.36 -9.16 -4.90
N ARG A 246 41.11 -8.85 -6.18
CA ARG A 246 40.24 -7.75 -6.62
C ARG A 246 38.81 -7.93 -6.11
N THR A 247 38.24 -9.10 -6.33
CA THR A 247 36.87 -9.42 -5.89
C THR A 247 36.76 -9.42 -4.37
N GLN A 248 37.75 -9.99 -3.69
CA GLN A 248 37.81 -9.97 -2.22
C GLN A 248 37.81 -8.54 -1.67
N GLN A 249 38.65 -7.66 -2.23
CA GLN A 249 38.67 -6.24 -1.88
C GLN A 249 37.34 -5.55 -2.19
N ALA A 250 36.79 -5.75 -3.39
CA ALA A 250 35.53 -5.14 -3.78
C ALA A 250 34.38 -5.56 -2.85
N VAL A 251 34.27 -6.85 -2.49
CA VAL A 251 33.26 -7.36 -1.55
C VAL A 251 33.44 -6.75 -0.16
N PHE A 252 34.69 -6.64 0.32
CA PHE A 252 35.00 -6.10 1.64
C PHE A 252 34.68 -4.60 1.77
N TYR A 253 34.99 -3.81 0.73
CA TYR A 253 34.74 -2.37 0.74
C TYR A 253 33.36 -1.98 0.16
N MET A 254 32.56 -2.93 -0.33
CA MET A 254 31.23 -2.61 -0.84
C MET A 254 30.28 -2.20 0.28
N ASN A 255 29.60 -1.07 0.10
CA ASN A 255 28.60 -0.58 1.04
C ASN A 255 27.37 -1.51 1.02
N PRO A 256 27.08 -2.24 2.11
CA PRO A 256 25.95 -3.17 2.15
C PRO A 256 24.59 -2.46 2.21
N TYR A 257 24.58 -1.14 2.48
CA TYR A 257 23.36 -0.37 2.63
C TYR A 257 22.96 0.43 1.39
N LYS A 258 23.68 0.27 0.28
CA LYS A 258 23.37 0.95 -0.99
C LYS A 258 23.39 -0.04 -2.14
N ILE A 259 22.35 -0.04 -2.96
CA ILE A 259 22.27 -0.92 -4.13
C ILE A 259 23.23 -0.38 -5.19
N ASN A 260 24.24 -1.17 -5.56
CA ASN A 260 25.18 -0.80 -6.61
C ASN A 260 24.54 -0.93 -7.99
N LEU A 261 23.97 0.18 -8.50
CA LEU A 261 23.30 0.23 -9.80
C LEU A 261 24.29 0.10 -10.97
N GLU A 262 25.54 0.53 -10.80
CA GLU A 262 26.61 0.37 -11.79
C GLU A 262 26.94 -1.11 -12.01
N LEU A 263 27.02 -1.88 -10.92
CA LEU A 263 27.24 -3.32 -11.01
C LEU A 263 26.07 -4.03 -11.71
N ILE A 264 24.83 -3.56 -11.52
CA ILE A 264 23.67 -4.07 -12.26
C ILE A 264 23.80 -3.79 -13.76
N LEU A 265 24.25 -2.60 -14.16
CA LEU A 265 24.51 -2.27 -15.58
C LEU A 265 25.60 -3.16 -16.18
N GLU A 266 26.71 -3.36 -15.46
CA GLU A 266 27.79 -4.24 -15.94
C GLU A 266 27.36 -5.71 -16.01
N LEU A 267 26.50 -6.16 -15.08
CA LEU A 267 25.88 -7.47 -15.15
C LEU A 267 24.98 -7.59 -16.39
N LEU A 268 24.13 -6.61 -16.68
CA LEU A 268 23.30 -6.61 -17.90
C LEU A 268 24.17 -6.68 -19.17
N ALA A 269 25.23 -5.88 -19.24
CA ALA A 269 26.18 -5.91 -20.35
C ALA A 269 26.95 -7.23 -20.45
N TYR A 270 27.20 -7.90 -19.33
CA TYR A 270 27.80 -9.24 -19.28
C TYR A 270 26.83 -10.31 -19.80
N LEU A 271 25.54 -10.24 -19.46
CA LEU A 271 24.51 -11.16 -19.96
C LEU A 271 24.34 -11.11 -21.49
N ASP A 272 24.63 -9.97 -22.12
CA ASP A 272 24.56 -9.84 -23.58
C ASP A 272 25.85 -10.29 -24.29
N ARG A 273 27.01 -10.16 -23.63
CA ARG A 273 28.33 -10.47 -24.21
C ARG A 273 28.77 -11.91 -23.97
N SER A 274 28.44 -12.48 -22.81
CA SER A 274 28.94 -13.79 -22.39
C SER A 274 28.39 -14.89 -23.31
N PRO A 275 29.24 -15.79 -23.85
CA PRO A 275 28.79 -16.86 -24.73
C PRO A 275 27.81 -17.81 -24.04
N GLN A 276 27.87 -17.92 -22.71
CA GLN A 276 26.94 -18.70 -21.89
C GLN A 276 25.50 -18.16 -21.94
N PHE A 277 25.34 -16.84 -21.98
CA PHE A 277 24.03 -16.18 -21.83
C PHE A 277 23.55 -15.47 -23.09
N LYS A 278 24.43 -15.23 -24.07
CA LYS A 278 24.12 -14.55 -25.33
C LYS A 278 23.08 -15.28 -26.16
N ASN A 279 23.17 -16.62 -26.20
CA ASN A 279 22.22 -17.46 -26.94
C ASN A 279 21.00 -17.87 -26.10
N ALA A 280 20.99 -17.55 -24.80
CA ALA A 280 19.85 -17.80 -23.94
C ALA A 280 18.79 -16.71 -24.15
N GLU A 281 17.78 -17.04 -24.93
CA GLU A 281 16.59 -16.21 -25.09
C GLU A 281 15.81 -16.14 -23.77
N GLY A 282 15.43 -14.93 -23.36
CA GLY A 282 14.65 -14.70 -22.15
C GLY A 282 14.70 -13.25 -21.68
N ALA A 283 13.64 -12.85 -20.97
CA ALA A 283 13.56 -11.56 -20.32
C ALA A 283 14.37 -11.54 -19.01
N VAL A 284 14.85 -10.35 -18.67
CA VAL A 284 15.50 -10.04 -17.39
C VAL A 284 14.48 -9.37 -16.48
N LEU A 285 14.28 -9.90 -15.28
CA LEU A 285 13.45 -9.32 -14.23
C LEU A 285 14.33 -8.81 -13.10
N ILE A 286 14.29 -7.51 -12.83
CA ILE A 286 15.11 -6.86 -11.81
C ILE A 286 14.22 -6.41 -10.66
N PHE A 287 14.47 -6.94 -9.45
CA PHE A 287 13.76 -6.53 -8.23
C PHE A 287 14.45 -5.34 -7.57
N LEU A 288 13.72 -4.24 -7.39
CA LEU A 288 14.16 -2.99 -6.78
C LEU A 288 13.21 -2.56 -5.63
N PRO A 289 13.70 -1.80 -4.63
CA PRO A 289 12.88 -1.47 -3.45
C PRO A 289 11.67 -0.58 -3.72
N GLY A 290 11.71 0.26 -4.77
CA GLY A 290 10.64 1.20 -5.04
C GLY A 290 10.90 2.08 -6.27
N LEU A 291 9.95 2.97 -6.55
CA LEU A 291 9.93 3.76 -7.79
C LEU A 291 11.17 4.62 -8.02
N ALA A 292 11.76 5.21 -6.98
CA ALA A 292 12.97 6.03 -7.11
C ALA A 292 14.15 5.24 -7.69
N HIS A 293 14.38 4.01 -7.21
CA HIS A 293 15.42 3.12 -7.74
C HIS A 293 15.08 2.63 -9.15
N ILE A 294 13.80 2.35 -9.41
CA ILE A 294 13.34 2.01 -10.77
C ILE A 294 13.65 3.15 -11.74
N GLN A 295 13.38 4.40 -11.36
CA GLN A 295 13.67 5.58 -12.18
C GLN A 295 15.16 5.78 -12.41
N GLN A 296 15.98 5.72 -11.35
CA GLN A 296 17.43 5.84 -11.46
C GLN A 296 18.01 4.81 -12.43
N LEU A 297 17.66 3.53 -12.27
CA LEU A 297 18.15 2.48 -13.16
C LEU A 297 17.55 2.61 -14.57
N TYR A 298 16.30 3.05 -14.68
CA TYR A 298 15.67 3.28 -15.99
C TYR A 298 16.42 4.34 -16.79
N ASP A 299 16.76 5.46 -16.16
CA ASP A 299 17.49 6.56 -16.79
C ASP A 299 18.91 6.12 -17.18
N LEU A 300 19.59 5.37 -16.32
CA LEU A 300 20.93 4.82 -16.60
C LEU A 300 20.92 3.87 -17.81
N ILE A 301 19.97 2.92 -17.86
CA ILE A 301 19.85 1.96 -18.98
C ILE A 301 19.45 2.69 -20.27
N SER A 302 18.52 3.64 -20.20
CA SER A 302 18.01 4.34 -21.38
C SER A 302 19.04 5.27 -22.04
N THR A 303 19.98 5.79 -21.25
CA THR A 303 21.03 6.70 -21.75
C THR A 303 22.22 5.93 -22.33
N ASP A 304 22.41 4.68 -21.90
CA ASP A 304 23.52 3.85 -22.34
C ASP A 304 23.23 3.16 -23.68
N ARG A 305 24.04 3.47 -24.69
CA ARG A 305 23.90 2.96 -26.06
C ARG A 305 23.99 1.43 -26.16
N ARG A 306 24.64 0.77 -25.17
CA ARG A 306 24.75 -0.69 -25.10
C ARG A 306 23.39 -1.38 -25.05
N PHE A 307 22.36 -0.72 -24.52
CA PHE A 307 21.02 -1.28 -24.32
C PHE A 307 19.98 -0.79 -25.35
N SER A 308 20.42 -0.23 -26.47
CA SER A 308 19.53 0.30 -27.52
C SER A 308 18.63 -0.75 -28.18
N LEU A 309 19.01 -2.04 -28.12
CA LEU A 309 18.23 -3.16 -28.63
C LEU A 309 17.33 -3.81 -27.57
N HIS A 310 17.27 -3.24 -26.36
CA HIS A 310 16.48 -3.76 -25.25
C HIS A 310 15.15 -3.04 -25.15
N ARG A 311 14.12 -3.78 -24.77
CA ARG A 311 12.81 -3.21 -24.43
C ARG A 311 12.72 -3.07 -22.92
N LEU A 312 12.82 -1.84 -22.43
CA LEU A 312 12.76 -1.52 -21.02
C LEU A 312 11.31 -1.29 -20.56
N ILE A 313 10.93 -1.93 -19.46
CA ILE A 313 9.57 -1.85 -18.90
C ILE A 313 9.67 -1.65 -17.39
N ALA A 314 9.00 -0.62 -16.87
CA ALA A 314 8.83 -0.43 -15.43
C ALA A 314 7.55 -1.12 -14.96
N LEU A 315 7.61 -1.79 -13.82
CA LEU A 315 6.49 -2.48 -13.19
C LEU A 315 6.41 -2.08 -11.71
N HIS A 316 5.43 -1.25 -11.37
CA HIS A 316 5.20 -0.78 -10.01
C HIS A 316 3.71 -0.53 -9.83
N SER A 317 3.19 -0.75 -8.63
CA SER A 317 1.78 -0.53 -8.27
C SER A 317 1.24 0.89 -8.53
N VAL A 318 2.09 1.88 -8.81
CA VAL A 318 1.71 3.28 -9.12
C VAL A 318 1.46 3.47 -10.61
N LEU A 319 2.00 2.60 -11.45
CA LEU A 319 1.84 2.68 -12.90
C LEU A 319 0.45 2.21 -13.33
N SER A 320 -0.03 2.70 -14.46
CA SER A 320 -1.36 2.36 -14.95
C SER A 320 -1.47 0.88 -15.36
N THR A 321 -2.67 0.30 -15.34
CA THR A 321 -2.89 -1.10 -15.75
C THR A 321 -2.40 -1.38 -17.17
N GLN A 322 -2.48 -0.40 -18.07
CA GLN A 322 -1.98 -0.53 -19.45
C GLN A 322 -0.45 -0.60 -19.48
N ASP A 323 0.25 0.19 -18.68
CA ASP A 323 1.71 0.16 -18.58
C ASP A 323 2.19 -1.15 -17.95
N GLN A 324 1.48 -1.65 -16.94
CA GLN A 324 1.76 -2.95 -16.32
C GLN A 324 1.51 -4.11 -17.31
N ALA A 325 0.49 -4.01 -18.16
CA ALA A 325 0.18 -5.03 -19.16
C ALA A 325 1.32 -5.24 -20.18
N ALA A 326 2.13 -4.21 -20.43
CA ALA A 326 3.29 -4.30 -21.32
C ALA A 326 4.30 -5.37 -20.86
N ALA A 327 4.43 -5.60 -19.54
CA ALA A 327 5.34 -6.60 -18.98
C ALA A 327 5.03 -8.03 -19.45
N PHE A 328 3.77 -8.33 -19.79
CA PHE A 328 3.33 -9.66 -20.25
C PHE A 328 3.50 -9.87 -21.75
N THR A 329 3.77 -8.81 -22.51
CA THR A 329 4.01 -8.92 -23.95
C THR A 329 5.41 -9.46 -24.21
N VAL A 330 5.51 -10.50 -25.03
CA VAL A 330 6.79 -11.06 -25.47
C VAL A 330 7.36 -10.13 -26.54
N PRO A 331 8.64 -9.71 -26.45
CA PRO A 331 9.25 -8.84 -27.45
C PRO A 331 9.47 -9.58 -28.80
N PRO A 332 9.65 -8.85 -29.91
CA PRO A 332 10.06 -9.43 -31.20
C PRO A 332 11.42 -10.14 -31.10
N LEU A 333 11.68 -11.06 -32.05
CA LEU A 333 12.97 -11.77 -32.13
C LEU A 333 14.14 -10.79 -32.22
N GLY A 334 15.21 -11.05 -31.46
CA GLY A 334 16.40 -10.20 -31.38
C GLY A 334 16.32 -9.02 -30.40
N VAL A 335 15.16 -8.79 -29.77
CA VAL A 335 14.99 -7.75 -28.73
C VAL A 335 14.87 -8.41 -27.36
N ARG A 336 15.78 -8.09 -26.44
CA ARG A 336 15.72 -8.58 -25.05
C ARG A 336 14.86 -7.64 -24.19
N LYS A 337 13.90 -8.20 -23.45
CA LYS A 337 13.05 -7.42 -22.53
C LYS A 337 13.71 -7.32 -21.16
N ILE A 338 13.75 -6.11 -20.60
CA ILE A 338 14.19 -5.84 -19.22
C ILE A 338 12.99 -5.27 -18.46
N VAL A 339 12.59 -5.95 -17.38
CA VAL A 339 11.49 -5.54 -16.51
C VAL A 339 12.07 -5.10 -15.17
N LEU A 340 11.88 -3.82 -14.83
CA LEU A 340 12.26 -3.24 -13.55
C LEU A 340 11.05 -3.26 -12.61
N ALA A 341 11.06 -4.12 -11.59
CA ALA A 341 9.90 -4.37 -10.75
C ALA A 341 10.17 -4.17 -9.26
N THR A 342 9.11 -3.88 -8.49
CA THR A 342 9.13 -4.07 -7.03
C THR A 342 8.71 -5.50 -6.66
N ASN A 343 8.43 -5.75 -5.38
CA ASN A 343 7.79 -7.00 -4.91
C ASN A 343 6.45 -7.33 -5.59
N ILE A 344 5.86 -6.45 -6.42
CA ILE A 344 4.68 -6.76 -7.23
C ILE A 344 4.89 -7.96 -8.18
N ALA A 345 6.13 -8.23 -8.60
CA ALA A 345 6.47 -9.39 -9.42
C ALA A 345 6.86 -10.63 -8.60
N GLU A 346 6.88 -10.54 -7.26
CA GLU A 346 7.37 -11.58 -6.35
C GLU A 346 6.32 -12.66 -6.12
N THR A 347 5.04 -12.27 -5.95
CA THR A 347 3.86 -13.14 -5.79
C THR A 347 2.79 -12.80 -6.83
N GLY A 348 1.95 -13.77 -7.19
CA GLY A 348 0.76 -13.55 -8.03
C GLY A 348 0.95 -13.20 -9.52
N ILE A 349 2.06 -12.57 -9.94
CA ILE A 349 2.30 -12.16 -11.34
C ILE A 349 3.29 -13.08 -12.05
N THR A 350 2.85 -13.76 -13.11
CA THR A 350 3.70 -14.63 -13.92
C THR A 350 4.07 -13.95 -15.23
N ILE A 351 5.28 -13.40 -15.32
CA ILE A 351 5.81 -12.95 -16.61
C ILE A 351 6.33 -14.19 -17.34
N PRO A 352 5.75 -14.57 -18.49
CA PRO A 352 5.91 -15.91 -19.07
C PRO A 352 7.30 -16.17 -19.68
N ASP A 353 8.07 -15.13 -19.99
CA ASP A 353 9.35 -15.22 -20.71
C ASP A 353 10.57 -14.87 -19.85
N VAL A 354 10.41 -14.77 -18.52
CA VAL A 354 11.53 -14.51 -17.61
C VAL A 354 12.43 -15.73 -17.51
N VAL A 355 13.73 -15.49 -17.68
CA VAL A 355 14.81 -16.50 -17.56
C VAL A 355 15.92 -15.99 -16.64
N PHE A 356 16.13 -14.67 -16.60
CA PHE A 356 17.13 -14.04 -15.75
C PHE A 356 16.42 -13.22 -14.67
N VAL A 357 16.79 -13.45 -13.42
CA VAL A 357 16.36 -12.65 -12.27
C VAL A 357 17.57 -11.95 -11.68
N ILE A 358 17.47 -10.65 -11.45
CA ILE A 358 18.45 -9.87 -10.69
C ILE A 358 17.73 -9.38 -9.42
N ASP A 359 18.18 -9.86 -8.26
CA ASP A 359 17.58 -9.54 -6.98
C ASP A 359 18.47 -8.56 -6.20
N SER A 360 17.99 -7.33 -5.99
CA SER A 360 18.69 -6.36 -5.13
C SER A 360 18.71 -6.75 -3.65
N GLY A 361 17.88 -7.72 -3.23
CA GLY A 361 17.79 -8.17 -1.84
C GLY A 361 17.07 -7.21 -0.92
N ARG A 362 16.41 -6.18 -1.48
CA ARG A 362 15.77 -5.11 -0.73
C ARG A 362 14.33 -4.89 -1.14
N THR A 363 13.56 -4.35 -0.20
CA THR A 363 12.15 -4.01 -0.36
C THR A 363 11.81 -2.80 0.50
N LYS A 364 10.69 -2.14 0.21
CA LYS A 364 10.13 -1.11 1.09
C LYS A 364 8.92 -1.68 1.82
N GLU A 365 8.91 -1.55 3.14
CA GLU A 365 7.84 -2.03 3.99
C GLU A 365 7.29 -0.89 4.85
N ASN A 366 5.97 -0.86 5.00
CA ASN A 366 5.33 0.03 5.98
C ASN A 366 5.56 -0.56 7.37
N ARG A 367 6.20 0.22 8.23
CA ARG A 367 6.36 -0.04 9.65
C ARG A 367 5.62 1.01 10.45
N TYR A 368 4.75 0.56 11.34
CA TYR A 368 4.09 1.45 12.28
C TYR A 368 4.95 1.65 13.54
N HIS A 369 5.26 2.90 13.85
CA HIS A 369 5.98 3.29 15.06
C HIS A 369 4.98 3.73 16.14
N GLU A 370 4.72 2.86 17.11
CA GLU A 370 3.71 3.09 18.14
C GLU A 370 3.97 4.34 18.99
N SER A 371 5.21 4.57 19.40
CA SER A 371 5.61 5.70 20.25
C SER A 371 5.31 7.06 19.63
N SER A 372 5.22 7.12 18.30
CA SER A 372 4.99 8.36 17.55
C SER A 372 3.73 8.33 16.69
N GLN A 373 2.97 7.23 16.78
CA GLN A 373 1.72 6.96 16.04
C GLN A 373 1.88 7.29 14.55
N MET A 374 3.01 6.88 13.95
CA MET A 374 3.34 7.20 12.57
C MET A 374 3.73 5.95 11.80
N SER A 375 3.31 5.88 10.54
CA SER A 375 3.83 4.91 9.60
C SER A 375 5.08 5.47 8.93
N SER A 376 6.17 4.72 8.96
CA SER A 376 7.35 4.96 8.13
C SER A 376 7.39 3.93 7.01
N LEU A 377 7.77 4.37 5.81
CA LEU A 377 8.10 3.48 4.71
C LEU A 377 9.61 3.26 4.76
N GLU A 378 10.03 2.15 5.36
CA GLU A 378 11.44 1.81 5.56
C GLU A 378 11.95 0.87 4.48
N GLU A 379 13.17 1.11 4.03
CA GLU A 379 13.87 0.17 3.16
C GLU A 379 14.56 -0.89 4.01
N THR A 380 14.17 -2.14 3.81
CA THR A 380 14.64 -3.29 4.56
C THR A 380 15.16 -4.39 3.63
N PHE A 381 15.94 -5.31 4.18
CA PHE A 381 16.31 -6.52 3.46
C PHE A 381 15.11 -7.47 3.38
N VAL A 382 15.07 -8.24 2.30
CA VAL A 382 14.04 -9.27 2.11
C VAL A 382 14.26 -10.47 3.04
N SER A 383 13.22 -11.27 3.23
CA SER A 383 13.35 -12.58 3.87
C SER A 383 13.97 -13.61 2.91
N LYS A 384 14.46 -14.73 3.45
CA LYS A 384 14.92 -15.86 2.63
C LYS A 384 13.78 -16.44 1.79
N ALA A 385 12.58 -16.54 2.36
CA ALA A 385 11.38 -16.95 1.62
C ALA A 385 11.13 -16.06 0.40
N SER A 386 11.18 -14.73 0.57
CA SER A 386 11.05 -13.77 -0.52
C SER A 386 12.14 -13.93 -1.58
N ALA A 387 13.40 -14.04 -1.17
CA ALA A 387 14.52 -14.26 -2.11
C ALA A 387 14.37 -15.57 -2.91
N LEU A 388 13.89 -16.65 -2.29
CA LEU A 388 13.59 -17.91 -2.97
C LEU A 388 12.41 -17.79 -3.94
N GLN A 389 11.39 -17.02 -3.61
CA GLN A 389 10.28 -16.75 -4.53
C GLN A 389 10.73 -15.95 -5.74
N ARG A 390 11.57 -14.92 -5.54
CA ARG A 390 12.20 -14.15 -6.63
C ARG A 390 13.02 -15.05 -7.53
N GLN A 391 13.87 -15.90 -6.96
CA GLN A 391 14.63 -16.93 -7.69
C GLN A 391 13.72 -17.83 -8.53
N GLY A 392 12.61 -18.30 -7.95
CA GLY A 392 11.62 -19.16 -8.63
C GLY A 392 10.95 -18.53 -9.85
N ARG A 393 11.03 -17.21 -10.04
CA ARG A 393 10.50 -16.53 -11.24
C ARG A 393 11.31 -16.84 -12.50
N ALA A 394 12.59 -17.18 -12.37
CA ALA A 394 13.45 -17.58 -13.49
C ALA A 394 13.17 -19.01 -14.00
N GLY A 395 12.71 -19.92 -13.11
CA GLY A 395 12.60 -21.36 -13.39
C GLY A 395 11.23 -21.82 -13.88
N ARG A 396 10.39 -20.94 -14.43
CA ARG A 396 8.98 -21.27 -14.75
C ARG A 396 8.80 -21.95 -16.11
N VAL A 397 9.58 -21.56 -17.10
CA VAL A 397 9.40 -22.03 -18.50
C VAL A 397 10.58 -22.84 -18.99
N ARG A 398 11.78 -22.58 -18.46
CA ARG A 398 13.03 -23.27 -18.78
C ARG A 398 14.03 -23.04 -17.65
N ASP A 399 15.20 -23.66 -17.77
CA ASP A 399 16.34 -23.44 -16.87
C ASP A 399 16.66 -21.94 -16.79
N GLY A 400 16.78 -21.45 -15.56
CA GLY A 400 16.87 -20.03 -15.26
C GLY A 400 18.13 -19.66 -14.50
N PHE A 401 18.37 -18.36 -14.37
CA PHE A 401 19.53 -17.81 -13.66
C PHE A 401 19.06 -16.71 -12.70
N CYS A 402 19.55 -16.75 -11.46
CA CYS A 402 19.26 -15.76 -10.43
C CYS A 402 20.56 -15.15 -9.90
N PHE A 403 20.70 -13.84 -10.08
CA PHE A 403 21.84 -13.05 -9.62
C PHE A 403 21.42 -12.23 -8.40
N ARG A 404 22.00 -12.54 -7.24
CA ARG A 404 21.74 -11.88 -5.97
C ARG A 404 22.78 -10.78 -5.77
N MET A 405 22.34 -9.53 -5.68
CA MET A 405 23.21 -8.36 -5.48
C MET A 405 23.61 -8.18 -4.01
N TYR A 406 23.77 -9.28 -3.29
CA TYR A 406 24.16 -9.37 -1.90
C TYR A 406 25.00 -10.63 -1.68
N THR A 407 25.89 -10.59 -0.69
CA THR A 407 26.82 -11.70 -0.43
C THR A 407 26.09 -12.95 0.04
N ARG A 408 26.74 -14.11 -0.11
CA ARG A 408 26.23 -15.36 0.44
C ARG A 408 26.04 -15.29 1.96
N GLU A 409 27.02 -14.74 2.66
CA GLU A 409 26.93 -14.53 4.11
C GLU A 409 25.74 -13.65 4.49
N ARG A 410 25.50 -12.58 3.72
CA ARG A 410 24.34 -11.71 3.93
C ARG A 410 23.02 -12.48 3.73
N PHE A 411 22.91 -13.31 2.70
CA PHE A 411 21.74 -14.16 2.48
C PHE A 411 21.51 -15.14 3.65
N GLU A 412 22.58 -15.74 4.17
CA GLU A 412 22.50 -16.64 5.32
C GLU A 412 22.00 -15.92 6.60
N SER A 413 22.33 -14.63 6.73
CA SER A 413 21.87 -13.75 7.83
C SER A 413 20.41 -13.26 7.69
N PHE A 414 19.76 -13.42 6.53
CA PHE A 414 18.37 -12.99 6.35
C PHE A 414 17.42 -13.75 7.28
N MET A 415 16.35 -13.08 7.71
CA MET A 415 15.24 -13.72 8.40
C MET A 415 14.59 -14.76 7.48
N GLU A 416 14.14 -15.88 8.04
CA GLU A 416 13.54 -16.96 7.24
C GLU A 416 12.26 -16.49 6.54
N TYR A 417 11.41 -15.76 7.27
CA TYR A 417 10.12 -15.24 6.82
C TYR A 417 9.96 -13.77 7.23
N SER A 418 9.13 -13.04 6.46
CA SER A 418 8.77 -11.66 6.80
C SER A 418 7.84 -11.62 8.03
N VAL A 419 7.90 -10.52 8.78
CA VAL A 419 7.04 -10.33 9.96
C VAL A 419 5.57 -10.18 9.51
N PRO A 420 4.63 -10.97 10.08
CA PRO A 420 3.20 -10.89 9.75
C PRO A 420 2.65 -9.47 9.84
N GLU A 421 1.74 -9.12 8.94
CA GLU A 421 1.19 -7.76 8.85
C GLU A 421 0.48 -7.35 10.14
N ILE A 422 -0.23 -8.28 10.78
CA ILE A 422 -0.96 -8.07 12.05
C ILE A 422 -0.09 -7.58 13.21
N LEU A 423 1.24 -7.79 13.13
CA LEU A 423 2.20 -7.35 14.15
C LEU A 423 2.83 -5.98 13.86
N ARG A 424 2.58 -5.38 12.69
CA ARG A 424 3.30 -4.18 12.22
C ARG A 424 2.43 -3.09 11.61
N VAL A 425 1.10 -3.28 11.54
CA VAL A 425 0.15 -2.29 11.03
C VAL A 425 -0.89 -1.89 12.09
N PRO A 426 -1.55 -0.72 11.94
CA PRO A 426 -2.63 -0.30 12.81
C PRO A 426 -3.83 -1.27 12.78
N LEU A 427 -4.46 -1.52 13.94
CA LEU A 427 -5.47 -2.57 14.13
C LEU A 427 -6.90 -2.04 14.35
N GLU A 428 -7.16 -0.75 14.15
CA GLU A 428 -8.46 -0.13 14.45
C GLU A 428 -9.58 -0.70 13.57
N GLU A 429 -9.30 -0.89 12.28
CA GLU A 429 -10.26 -1.50 11.36
C GLU A 429 -10.57 -2.94 11.78
N LEU A 430 -9.55 -3.71 12.15
CA LEU A 430 -9.72 -5.08 12.60
C LEU A 430 -10.56 -5.16 13.89
N CYS A 431 -10.25 -4.31 14.87
CA CYS A 431 -11.01 -4.21 16.12
C CYS A 431 -12.47 -3.83 15.87
N LEU A 432 -12.73 -2.91 14.93
CA LEU A 432 -14.09 -2.52 14.55
C LEU A 432 -14.87 -3.70 13.94
N HIS A 433 -14.23 -4.47 13.05
CA HIS A 433 -14.84 -5.65 12.44
C HIS A 433 -15.13 -6.76 13.47
N ILE A 434 -14.22 -7.01 14.42
CA ILE A 434 -14.42 -7.99 15.51
C ILE A 434 -15.68 -7.64 16.30
N MET A 435 -15.81 -6.38 16.72
CA MET A 435 -16.98 -5.90 17.47
C MET A 435 -18.27 -5.98 16.65
N LYS A 436 -18.22 -5.63 15.36
CA LYS A 436 -19.39 -5.70 14.47
C LYS A 436 -19.90 -7.11 14.25
N CYS A 437 -19.00 -8.08 14.19
CA CYS A 437 -19.33 -9.49 14.05
C CYS A 437 -19.75 -10.13 15.39
N ASN A 438 -19.79 -9.36 16.50
CA ASN A 438 -20.06 -9.85 17.85
C ASN A 438 -19.15 -11.03 18.26
N LEU A 439 -17.88 -11.00 17.85
CA LEU A 439 -16.91 -12.08 18.11
C LEU A 439 -16.22 -11.96 19.49
N GLY A 440 -16.79 -11.19 20.41
CA GLY A 440 -16.23 -10.92 21.73
C GLY A 440 -15.35 -9.67 21.79
N SER A 441 -14.50 -9.59 22.82
CA SER A 441 -13.56 -8.47 22.95
C SER A 441 -12.43 -8.61 21.92
N PRO A 442 -11.97 -7.51 21.30
CA PRO A 442 -10.83 -7.55 20.37
C PRO A 442 -9.56 -8.16 20.98
N GLU A 443 -9.31 -7.93 22.26
CA GLU A 443 -8.17 -8.50 22.98
C GLU A 443 -8.23 -10.03 23.05
N ASP A 444 -9.37 -10.59 23.48
CA ASP A 444 -9.55 -12.04 23.58
C ASP A 444 -9.56 -12.70 22.20
N PHE A 445 -10.21 -12.07 21.22
CA PHE A 445 -10.23 -12.57 19.85
C PHE A 445 -8.82 -12.66 19.25
N LEU A 446 -8.04 -11.57 19.32
CA LEU A 446 -6.71 -11.49 18.73
C LEU A 446 -5.68 -12.32 19.48
N SER A 447 -5.90 -12.64 20.76
CA SER A 447 -5.06 -13.59 21.50
C SER A 447 -5.05 -14.99 20.88
N ARG A 448 -6.06 -15.33 20.07
CA ARG A 448 -6.22 -16.63 19.39
C ARG A 448 -5.70 -16.63 17.96
N ALA A 449 -5.14 -15.51 17.48
CA ALA A 449 -4.51 -15.41 16.17
C ALA A 449 -3.29 -16.34 16.06
N LEU A 450 -2.86 -16.61 14.83
CA LEU A 450 -1.67 -17.44 14.57
C LEU A 450 -0.41 -16.84 15.19
N ASP A 451 -0.28 -15.51 15.12
CA ASP A 451 0.70 -14.71 15.84
C ASP A 451 -0.04 -13.55 16.53
N PRO A 452 -0.33 -13.66 17.84
CA PRO A 452 -1.06 -12.62 18.56
C PRO A 452 -0.30 -11.29 18.64
N PRO A 453 -0.93 -10.15 18.34
CA PRO A 453 -0.32 -8.84 18.56
C PRO A 453 -0.23 -8.52 20.05
N GLN A 454 0.67 -7.59 20.39
CA GLN A 454 0.85 -7.16 21.78
C GLN A 454 -0.42 -6.49 22.33
N PRO A 455 -0.83 -6.76 23.58
CA PRO A 455 -2.05 -6.16 24.17
C PRO A 455 -2.07 -4.63 24.12
N GLN A 456 -0.90 -4.00 24.26
CA GLN A 456 -0.77 -2.55 24.19
C GLN A 456 -1.16 -1.99 22.81
N VAL A 457 -0.86 -2.70 21.71
CA VAL A 457 -1.24 -2.31 20.34
C VAL A 457 -2.75 -2.32 20.18
N ILE A 458 -3.39 -3.36 20.72
CA ILE A 458 -4.86 -3.50 20.70
C ILE A 458 -5.49 -2.39 21.53
N GLY A 459 -4.94 -2.11 22.73
CA GLY A 459 -5.38 -1.01 23.59
C GLY A 459 -5.28 0.36 22.90
N ASN A 460 -4.18 0.62 22.17
CA ASN A 460 -4.00 1.84 21.38
C ASN A 460 -5.02 1.97 20.26
N ALA A 461 -5.27 0.89 19.51
CA ALA A 461 -6.27 0.86 18.45
C ALA A 461 -7.68 1.12 19.01
N MET A 462 -8.03 0.51 20.14
CA MET A 462 -9.28 0.75 20.84
C MET A 462 -9.40 2.20 21.35
N ASN A 463 -8.30 2.78 21.84
CA ASN A 463 -8.27 4.20 22.23
C ASN A 463 -8.52 5.13 21.03
N LEU A 464 -8.00 4.80 19.84
CA LEU A 464 -8.30 5.58 18.63
C LEU A 464 -9.76 5.45 18.22
N LEU A 465 -10.34 4.24 18.26
CA LEU A 465 -11.78 4.05 18.00
C LEU A 465 -12.67 4.83 18.98
N ARG A 466 -12.28 4.93 20.25
CA ARG A 466 -12.95 5.77 21.26
C ARG A 466 -12.84 7.26 20.90
N LYS A 467 -11.64 7.74 20.53
CA LYS A 467 -11.43 9.14 20.09
C LYS A 467 -12.22 9.50 18.83
N ILE A 468 -12.36 8.57 17.89
CA ILE A 468 -13.18 8.74 16.69
C ILE A 468 -14.68 8.82 17.04
N GLY A 469 -15.07 8.30 18.20
CA GLY A 469 -16.46 8.17 18.64
C GLY A 469 -17.15 6.92 18.09
N ALA A 470 -16.39 5.91 17.65
CA ALA A 470 -16.92 4.65 17.11
C ALA A 470 -17.21 3.61 18.22
N CYS A 471 -16.52 3.71 19.36
CA CYS A 471 -16.68 2.81 20.50
C CYS A 471 -17.03 3.61 21.77
N GLN A 472 -17.84 3.02 22.65
CA GLN A 472 -18.10 3.57 23.97
C GLN A 472 -16.81 3.65 24.80
N LEU A 473 -16.74 4.62 25.74
CA LEU A 473 -15.55 4.86 26.56
C LEU A 473 -15.22 3.68 27.49
N ASN A 474 -16.24 3.11 28.12
CA ASN A 474 -16.07 2.13 29.21
C ASN A 474 -16.21 0.67 28.78
N GLU A 475 -16.80 0.41 27.62
CA GLU A 475 -17.10 -0.94 27.13
C GLU A 475 -16.71 -1.07 25.65
N PRO A 476 -16.27 -2.26 25.19
CA PRO A 476 -16.00 -2.54 23.78
C PRO A 476 -17.31 -2.72 22.99
N LYS A 477 -18.19 -1.71 23.05
CA LYS A 477 -19.47 -1.66 22.36
C LYS A 477 -19.49 -0.51 21.36
N LEU A 478 -20.02 -0.79 20.18
CA LEU A 478 -20.16 0.19 19.10
C LEU A 478 -21.18 1.27 19.46
N THR A 479 -20.81 2.53 19.27
CA THR A 479 -21.75 3.66 19.28
C THR A 479 -22.64 3.62 18.03
N PRO A 480 -23.70 4.44 17.92
CA PRO A 480 -24.51 4.51 16.70
C PRO A 480 -23.65 4.89 15.48
N LEU A 481 -22.69 5.81 15.65
CA LEU A 481 -21.69 6.12 14.63
C LEU A 481 -20.84 4.89 14.28
N GLY A 482 -20.32 4.18 15.28
CA GLY A 482 -19.52 2.97 15.09
C GLY A 482 -20.24 1.86 14.34
N GLN A 483 -21.55 1.69 14.59
CA GLN A 483 -22.36 0.70 13.90
C GLN A 483 -22.54 1.02 12.41
N HIS A 484 -22.71 2.30 12.06
CA HIS A 484 -22.73 2.77 10.68
C HIS A 484 -21.35 2.63 10.04
N LEU A 485 -20.27 3.03 10.72
CA LEU A 485 -18.90 2.89 10.22
C LEU A 485 -18.55 1.44 9.90
N ALA A 486 -18.90 0.51 10.78
CA ALA A 486 -18.61 -0.90 10.60
C ALA A 486 -19.43 -1.57 9.49
N ALA A 487 -20.51 -0.93 9.03
CA ALA A 487 -21.27 -1.38 7.86
C ALA A 487 -20.64 -0.93 6.53
N LEU A 488 -19.70 0.04 6.56
CA LEU A 488 -19.04 0.54 5.36
C LEU A 488 -17.70 -0.20 5.17
N PRO A 489 -17.43 -0.79 3.98
CA PRO A 489 -16.17 -1.45 3.67
C PRO A 489 -15.06 -0.44 3.32
N VAL A 490 -14.82 0.55 4.18
CA VAL A 490 -13.82 1.60 4.00
C VAL A 490 -13.11 1.87 5.31
N ASN A 491 -11.96 2.54 5.24
CA ASN A 491 -11.26 3.03 6.42
C ASN A 491 -12.18 3.88 7.30
N VAL A 492 -12.06 3.76 8.62
CA VAL A 492 -12.93 4.42 9.60
C VAL A 492 -12.98 5.94 9.44
N LYS A 493 -11.88 6.58 9.06
CA LYS A 493 -11.80 8.03 8.80
C LYS A 493 -12.62 8.40 7.57
N ILE A 494 -12.46 7.63 6.49
CA ILE A 494 -13.21 7.79 5.23
C ILE A 494 -14.70 7.53 5.45
N GLY A 495 -15.05 6.46 6.16
CA GLY A 495 -16.42 6.14 6.52
C GLY A 495 -17.09 7.28 7.28
N LYS A 496 -16.37 7.88 8.25
CA LYS A 496 -16.88 9.01 9.04
C LYS A 496 -17.11 10.22 8.16
N MET A 497 -16.19 10.55 7.26
CA MET A 497 -16.40 11.63 6.28
C MET A 497 -17.63 11.39 5.43
N LEU A 498 -17.78 10.19 4.87
CA LEU A 498 -18.90 9.85 3.99
C LEU A 498 -20.26 9.95 4.70
N ILE A 499 -20.35 9.45 5.94
CA ILE A 499 -21.55 9.57 6.77
C ILE A 499 -21.89 11.05 6.99
N PHE A 500 -20.92 11.87 7.43
CA PHE A 500 -21.15 13.29 7.63
C PHE A 500 -21.42 14.05 6.33
N GLY A 501 -20.82 13.65 5.22
CA GLY A 501 -21.12 14.17 3.88
C GLY A 501 -22.57 13.91 3.48
N ALA A 502 -23.09 12.71 3.79
CA ALA A 502 -24.50 12.40 3.55
C ALA A 502 -25.43 13.18 4.49
N ILE A 503 -25.13 13.22 5.78
CA ILE A 503 -25.90 13.97 6.79
C ILE A 503 -25.98 15.46 6.42
N PHE A 504 -24.88 16.05 5.96
CA PHE A 504 -24.88 17.46 5.59
C PHE A 504 -25.33 17.76 4.16
N GLY A 505 -25.68 16.74 3.36
CA GLY A 505 -26.14 16.92 1.98
C GLY A 505 -25.04 17.34 1.01
N CYS A 506 -23.78 17.00 1.32
CA CYS A 506 -22.61 17.21 0.48
C CYS A 506 -21.91 15.87 0.19
N LEU A 507 -22.68 14.83 -0.13
CA LEU A 507 -22.12 13.49 -0.35
C LEU A 507 -21.25 13.40 -1.62
N ASP A 508 -21.69 13.96 -2.75
CA ASP A 508 -20.94 13.97 -4.02
C ASP A 508 -19.49 14.52 -3.91
N PRO A 509 -19.27 15.72 -3.36
CA PRO A 509 -17.93 16.28 -3.21
C PRO A 509 -17.10 15.49 -2.19
N VAL A 510 -17.72 15.04 -1.09
CA VAL A 510 -17.05 14.31 -0.02
C VAL A 510 -16.66 12.92 -0.50
N ALA A 511 -17.49 12.28 -1.32
CA ALA A 511 -17.13 11.02 -1.99
C ALA A 511 -15.96 11.21 -2.95
N THR A 512 -15.88 12.36 -3.63
CA THR A 512 -14.71 12.69 -4.46
C THR A 512 -13.46 12.88 -3.59
N LEU A 513 -13.56 13.61 -2.48
CA LEU A 513 -12.46 13.79 -1.52
C LEU A 513 -12.03 12.45 -0.91
N ALA A 514 -12.98 11.60 -0.53
CA ALA A 514 -12.74 10.27 0.00
C ALA A 514 -12.06 9.35 -1.04
N ALA A 515 -12.46 9.44 -2.31
CA ALA A 515 -11.77 8.74 -3.40
C ALA A 515 -10.32 9.24 -3.54
N VAL A 516 -10.09 10.56 -3.45
CA VAL A 516 -8.74 11.15 -3.47
C VAL A 516 -7.88 10.68 -2.31
N MET A 517 -8.46 10.47 -1.13
CA MET A 517 -7.72 9.98 0.04
C MET A 517 -7.44 8.47 -0.01
N THR A 518 -8.27 7.71 -0.73
CA THR A 518 -8.11 6.26 -0.89
C THR A 518 -7.16 5.92 -2.04
N GLU A 519 -7.23 6.71 -3.11
CA GLU A 519 -6.44 6.53 -4.33
C GLU A 519 -5.22 7.45 -4.36
N LYS A 520 -4.35 7.24 -5.35
CA LYS A 520 -3.20 8.12 -5.57
C LYS A 520 -3.67 9.47 -6.12
N SER A 521 -2.96 10.53 -5.71
CA SER A 521 -3.17 11.87 -6.26
C SER A 521 -3.10 11.85 -7.78
N PRO A 522 -4.03 12.50 -8.50
CA PRO A 522 -4.02 12.57 -9.95
C PRO A 522 -2.90 13.49 -10.48
N PHE A 523 -2.26 14.29 -9.62
CA PHE A 523 -1.12 15.11 -10.01
C PHE A 523 0.11 14.25 -10.26
N THR A 524 0.72 14.45 -11.41
CA THR A 524 1.97 13.82 -11.81
C THR A 524 3.08 14.84 -11.80
N THR A 525 4.29 14.39 -11.48
CA THR A 525 5.50 15.21 -11.57
C THR A 525 6.43 14.53 -12.57
N PRO A 526 6.35 14.89 -13.87
CA PRO A 526 7.24 14.31 -14.88
C PRO A 526 8.70 14.64 -14.58
N ILE A 527 9.57 13.72 -14.97
CA ILE A 527 11.02 13.85 -14.82
C ILE A 527 11.49 15.14 -15.53
N GLY A 528 12.28 15.96 -14.83
CA GLY A 528 12.82 17.22 -15.36
C GLY A 528 11.84 18.40 -15.43
N ARG A 529 10.55 18.22 -15.08
CA ARG A 529 9.51 19.28 -15.17
C ARG A 529 8.81 19.56 -13.85
N LYS A 530 9.54 19.44 -12.73
CA LYS A 530 9.00 19.60 -11.38
C LYS A 530 8.46 20.99 -11.11
N ASP A 531 9.23 22.04 -11.42
CA ASP A 531 8.85 23.42 -11.13
C ASP A 531 7.61 23.84 -11.92
N GLU A 532 7.49 23.39 -13.17
CA GLU A 532 6.30 23.62 -13.99
C GLU A 532 5.06 22.93 -13.40
N ALA A 533 5.21 21.70 -12.91
CA ALA A 533 4.12 20.95 -12.27
C ALA A 533 3.67 21.61 -10.96
N ASP A 534 4.62 22.09 -10.14
CA ASP A 534 4.34 22.81 -8.90
C ASP A 534 3.63 24.15 -9.17
N LEU A 535 4.06 24.89 -10.19
CA LEU A 535 3.39 26.13 -10.62
C LEU A 535 1.98 25.87 -11.15
N ALA A 536 1.81 24.81 -11.95
CA ALA A 536 0.50 24.41 -12.45
C ALA A 536 -0.45 24.03 -11.31
N LYS A 537 0.01 23.22 -10.34
CA LYS A 537 -0.77 22.87 -9.13
C LYS A 537 -1.12 24.13 -8.31
N SER A 538 -0.17 25.05 -8.16
CA SER A 538 -0.38 26.32 -7.44
C SER A 538 -1.41 27.22 -8.13
N SER A 539 -1.45 27.23 -9.47
CA SER A 539 -2.39 28.04 -10.24
C SER A 539 -3.86 27.63 -10.07
N ILE A 540 -4.10 26.38 -9.67
CA ILE A 540 -5.45 25.83 -9.40
C ILE A 540 -5.68 25.58 -7.91
N ALA A 541 -4.77 26.03 -7.05
CA ALA A 541 -4.87 25.90 -5.60
C ALA A 541 -6.09 26.67 -5.09
N LEU A 542 -6.86 26.02 -4.21
CA LEU A 542 -8.10 26.58 -3.68
C LEU A 542 -8.20 26.38 -2.17
N ALA A 543 -8.67 27.42 -1.47
CA ALA A 543 -9.02 27.39 -0.05
C ALA A 543 -7.88 27.00 0.91
N VAL A 544 -6.61 27.19 0.53
CA VAL A 544 -5.42 26.83 1.35
C VAL A 544 -5.49 25.35 1.76
N SER A 545 -5.82 24.49 0.79
CA SER A 545 -6.13 23.08 1.00
C SER A 545 -5.71 22.21 -0.18
N ASP A 546 -4.85 21.22 0.06
CA ASP A 546 -4.50 20.21 -0.94
C ASP A 546 -5.73 19.40 -1.37
N HIS A 547 -6.55 18.95 -0.42
CA HIS A 547 -7.77 18.17 -0.67
C HIS A 547 -8.74 18.91 -1.61
N ILE A 548 -9.05 20.17 -1.30
CA ILE A 548 -9.95 20.99 -2.11
C ILE A 548 -9.30 21.37 -3.46
N THR A 549 -7.97 21.53 -3.51
CA THR A 549 -7.23 21.74 -4.77
C THR A 549 -7.35 20.55 -5.71
N ILE A 550 -7.21 19.33 -5.21
CA ILE A 550 -7.39 18.11 -6.02
C ILE A 550 -8.84 18.00 -6.48
N TYR A 551 -9.80 18.29 -5.61
CA TYR A 551 -11.22 18.35 -5.98
C TYR A 551 -11.50 19.37 -7.08
N ASN A 552 -10.91 20.56 -7.00
CA ASN A 552 -11.01 21.61 -8.03
C ASN A 552 -10.43 21.14 -9.38
N ALA A 553 -9.29 20.43 -9.34
CA ALA A 553 -8.69 19.83 -10.53
C ALA A 553 -9.62 18.77 -11.18
N TYR A 554 -10.26 17.93 -10.37
CA TYR A 554 -11.25 16.95 -10.83
C TYR A 554 -12.49 17.64 -11.45
N LEU A 555 -13.03 18.69 -10.85
CA LEU A 555 -14.15 19.45 -11.40
C LEU A 555 -13.80 20.07 -12.76
N GLY A 556 -12.60 20.65 -12.88
CA GLY A 556 -12.13 21.22 -14.14
C GLY A 556 -11.94 20.16 -15.24
N TRP A 557 -11.46 18.96 -14.90
CA TRP A 557 -11.38 17.84 -15.84
C TRP A 557 -12.76 17.38 -16.29
N LYS A 558 -13.71 17.22 -15.35
CA LYS A 558 -15.09 16.81 -15.66
C LYS A 558 -15.77 17.82 -16.61
N LYS A 559 -15.58 19.11 -16.36
CA LYS A 559 -16.05 20.19 -17.24
C LYS A 559 -15.43 20.12 -18.64
N ALA A 560 -14.10 20.01 -18.72
CA ALA A 560 -13.40 19.90 -20.00
C ALA A 560 -13.89 18.70 -20.84
N ARG A 561 -14.19 17.58 -20.17
CA ARG A 561 -14.74 16.37 -20.80
C ARG A 561 -16.19 16.57 -21.27
N GLN A 562 -17.03 17.27 -20.52
CA GLN A 562 -18.42 17.54 -20.85
C GLN A 562 -18.57 18.55 -22.01
N GLU A 563 -17.83 19.66 -21.97
CA GLU A 563 -18.01 20.77 -22.93
C GLU A 563 -17.20 20.59 -24.22
N GLY A 564 -15.98 20.08 -24.13
CA GLY A 564 -15.04 20.01 -25.26
C GLY A 564 -14.63 18.60 -25.67
N GLY A 565 -15.30 17.59 -25.11
CA GLY A 565 -15.05 16.18 -25.39
C GLY A 565 -13.62 15.74 -25.10
N HIS A 566 -13.17 14.69 -25.81
CA HIS A 566 -11.88 14.04 -25.52
C HIS A 566 -10.66 14.95 -25.76
N ARG A 567 -10.72 15.87 -26.73
CA ARG A 567 -9.60 16.77 -27.04
C ARG A 567 -9.39 17.80 -25.93
N ALA A 568 -10.46 18.40 -25.42
CA ALA A 568 -10.38 19.35 -24.32
C ALA A 568 -9.96 18.66 -23.01
N GLU A 569 -10.48 17.46 -22.76
CA GLU A 569 -10.07 16.60 -21.65
C GLU A 569 -8.53 16.39 -21.64
N MET A 570 -7.96 15.93 -22.76
CA MET A 570 -6.53 15.67 -22.86
C MET A 570 -5.69 16.95 -22.74
N THR A 571 -6.20 18.07 -23.27
CA THR A 571 -5.55 19.37 -23.16
C THR A 571 -5.50 19.86 -21.71
N TYR A 572 -6.61 19.69 -20.97
CA TYR A 572 -6.69 20.02 -19.56
C TYR A 572 -5.72 19.17 -18.72
N CYS A 573 -5.69 17.84 -18.96
CA CYS A 573 -4.76 16.95 -18.27
C CYS A 573 -3.29 17.32 -18.52
N ARG A 574 -2.91 17.60 -19.78
CA ARG A 574 -1.54 18.00 -20.13
C ARG A 574 -1.14 19.33 -19.51
N ARG A 575 -2.02 20.33 -19.52
CA ARG A 575 -1.73 21.66 -18.98
C ARG A 575 -1.50 21.64 -17.47
N ASN A 576 -2.26 20.81 -16.75
CA ASN A 576 -2.25 20.76 -15.29
C ASN A 576 -1.45 19.57 -14.73
N PHE A 577 -0.70 18.85 -15.57
CA PHE A 577 0.08 17.66 -15.19
C PHE A 577 -0.76 16.58 -14.47
N LEU A 578 -1.97 16.32 -14.98
CA LEU A 578 -2.89 15.32 -14.40
C LEU A 578 -2.86 14.00 -15.16
N ASN A 579 -2.92 12.89 -14.44
CA ASN A 579 -3.11 11.56 -15.01
C ASN A 579 -4.59 11.30 -15.29
N ARG A 580 -4.93 11.10 -16.58
CA ARG A 580 -6.31 10.82 -17.00
C ARG A 580 -6.86 9.52 -16.42
N THR A 581 -6.06 8.46 -16.40
CA THR A 581 -6.49 7.15 -15.86
C THR A 581 -6.81 7.28 -14.38
N SER A 582 -5.98 7.99 -13.61
CA SER A 582 -6.26 8.27 -12.19
C SER A 582 -7.55 9.07 -11.99
N LEU A 583 -7.87 10.02 -12.88
CA LEU A 583 -9.12 10.78 -12.80
C LEU A 583 -10.36 9.91 -13.12
N LEU A 584 -10.22 8.97 -14.05
CA LEU A 584 -11.27 7.99 -14.34
C LEU A 584 -11.49 7.04 -13.17
N THR A 585 -10.41 6.49 -12.60
CA THR A 585 -10.52 5.63 -11.42
C THR A 585 -11.12 6.39 -10.23
N LEU A 586 -10.80 7.67 -10.05
CA LEU A 586 -11.45 8.51 -9.03
C LEU A 586 -12.96 8.65 -9.25
N GLU A 587 -13.41 8.81 -10.50
CA GLU A 587 -14.86 8.80 -10.81
C GLU A 587 -15.49 7.45 -10.46
N ASP A 588 -14.85 6.35 -10.85
CA ASP A 588 -15.36 5.00 -10.57
C ASP A 588 -15.44 4.74 -9.06
N VAL A 589 -14.37 5.06 -8.31
CA VAL A 589 -14.31 4.93 -6.84
C VAL A 589 -15.29 5.86 -6.14
N LYS A 590 -15.55 7.05 -6.67
CA LYS A 590 -16.57 7.96 -6.14
C LYS A 590 -17.98 7.36 -6.25
N GLN A 591 -18.33 6.78 -7.40
CA GLN A 591 -19.70 6.31 -7.68
C GLN A 591 -20.20 5.10 -6.86
N GLU A 592 -19.50 3.98 -6.72
CA GLU A 592 -18.43 3.92 -5.76
C GLU A 592 -18.93 4.02 -4.31
N LEU A 593 -18.19 4.82 -3.57
CA LEU A 593 -18.51 5.21 -2.21
C LEU A 593 -19.95 5.72 -2.06
N ILE A 594 -20.49 6.43 -3.06
CA ILE A 594 -21.88 6.88 -3.06
C ILE A 594 -22.86 5.70 -3.02
N ARG A 595 -22.67 4.65 -3.83
CA ARG A 595 -23.53 3.44 -3.80
C ARG A 595 -23.47 2.75 -2.46
N VAL A 596 -22.28 2.62 -1.87
CA VAL A 596 -22.09 2.00 -0.54
C VAL A 596 -22.85 2.79 0.54
N VAL A 597 -22.71 4.11 0.56
CA VAL A 597 -23.38 4.99 1.52
C VAL A 597 -24.90 4.95 1.35
N ARG A 598 -25.38 4.93 0.11
CA ARG A 598 -26.81 4.75 -0.20
C ARG A 598 -27.34 3.39 0.26
N ALA A 599 -26.58 2.32 0.06
CA ALA A 599 -26.93 0.97 0.52
C ALA A 599 -26.99 0.89 2.05
N ALA A 600 -26.17 1.67 2.77
CA ALA A 600 -26.24 1.83 4.21
C ALA A 600 -27.45 2.68 4.69
N GLY A 601 -28.34 3.12 3.79
CA GLY A 601 -29.55 3.88 4.10
C GLY A 601 -29.36 5.40 4.03
N PHE A 602 -28.17 5.91 3.76
CA PHE A 602 -27.93 7.34 3.59
C PHE A 602 -28.24 7.75 2.14
N THR A 603 -29.54 7.92 1.84
CA THR A 603 -30.02 8.38 0.54
C THR A 603 -29.71 9.86 0.33
N ALA A 604 -29.30 10.20 -0.89
CA ALA A 604 -29.21 11.61 -1.30
C ALA A 604 -30.62 12.20 -1.44
N PRO A 605 -30.77 13.52 -1.26
CA PRO A 605 -32.04 14.19 -1.45
C PRO A 605 -32.68 13.91 -2.80
N THR A 606 -33.99 13.68 -2.81
CA THR A 606 -34.79 13.49 -4.04
C THR A 606 -34.90 14.78 -4.88
N THR A 607 -34.57 15.92 -4.29
CA THR A 607 -34.50 17.20 -4.98
C THR A 607 -33.18 17.33 -5.74
N GLN A 608 -33.23 17.15 -7.06
CA GLN A 608 -32.17 17.56 -7.98
C GLN A 608 -31.85 19.05 -7.76
N HIS A 609 -30.89 19.45 -6.92
CA HIS A 609 -30.32 20.80 -6.98
C HIS A 609 -28.96 20.94 -6.26
N ARG A 610 -28.06 21.66 -6.97
CA ARG A 610 -26.75 22.25 -6.62
C ARG A 610 -25.48 21.42 -6.81
N TRP A 611 -25.40 20.17 -6.36
CA TRP A 611 -24.15 19.39 -6.47
C TRP A 611 -24.20 18.29 -7.54
N ASP A 612 -25.39 18.01 -8.06
CA ASP A 612 -25.59 17.03 -9.14
C ASP A 612 -25.23 17.67 -10.49
N GLY A 613 -24.41 16.97 -11.26
CA GLY A 613 -23.57 17.49 -12.36
C GLY A 613 -24.27 18.01 -13.63
N ASN A 614 -25.46 18.60 -13.54
CA ASN A 614 -26.16 19.24 -14.66
C ASN A 614 -26.16 20.79 -14.61
N GLY A 615 -25.59 21.40 -13.57
CA GLY A 615 -25.31 22.84 -13.50
C GLY A 615 -23.82 23.11 -13.39
N ALA A 616 -23.07 22.92 -14.48
CA ALA A 616 -21.60 23.07 -14.57
C ALA A 616 -21.10 24.53 -14.47
N THR A 617 -21.74 25.35 -13.65
CA THR A 617 -21.48 26.78 -13.51
C THR A 617 -21.53 27.18 -12.03
N GLN A 618 -20.42 27.04 -11.30
CA GLN A 618 -19.96 28.02 -10.30
C GLN A 618 -18.69 27.52 -9.61
N SER A 619 -17.73 28.42 -9.39
CA SER A 619 -16.71 28.24 -8.37
C SER A 619 -17.39 27.87 -7.04
N LEU A 620 -16.82 26.94 -6.27
CA LEU A 620 -17.31 26.61 -4.94
C LEU A 620 -17.52 27.88 -4.12
N SER A 621 -18.71 28.05 -3.55
CA SER A 621 -19.00 29.15 -2.64
C SER A 621 -18.20 29.00 -1.34
N LEU A 622 -17.96 30.11 -0.64
CA LEU A 622 -17.28 30.10 0.67
C LEU A 622 -18.00 29.20 1.68
N HIS A 623 -19.33 29.12 1.59
CA HIS A 623 -20.16 28.27 2.45
C HIS A 623 -19.94 26.77 2.19
N GLU A 624 -19.83 26.38 0.92
CA GLU A 624 -19.55 24.99 0.54
C GLU A 624 -18.13 24.60 0.96
N ILE A 625 -17.16 25.51 0.81
CA ILE A 625 -15.78 25.31 1.28
C ILE A 625 -15.75 25.09 2.79
N ALA A 626 -16.44 25.93 3.58
CA ALA A 626 -16.52 25.76 5.04
C ALA A 626 -17.10 24.39 5.42
N LEU A 627 -18.18 23.98 4.73
CA LEU A 627 -18.82 22.69 4.99
C LEU A 627 -17.90 21.51 4.64
N LEU A 628 -17.20 21.57 3.51
CA LEU A 628 -16.24 20.53 3.12
C LEU A 628 -15.07 20.45 4.10
N LYS A 629 -14.55 21.58 4.57
CA LYS A 629 -13.53 21.62 5.62
C LYS A 629 -14.03 21.00 6.92
N ALA A 630 -15.27 21.30 7.31
CA ALA A 630 -15.88 20.71 8.50
C ALA A 630 -16.01 19.17 8.39
N VAL A 631 -16.45 18.65 7.24
CA VAL A 631 -16.53 17.20 7.00
C VAL A 631 -15.15 16.55 6.94
N LEU A 632 -14.15 17.21 6.34
CA LEU A 632 -12.76 16.76 6.38
C LEU A 632 -12.26 16.66 7.82
N THR A 633 -12.55 17.66 8.67
CA THR A 633 -12.24 17.59 10.10
C THR A 633 -12.92 16.40 10.76
N ALA A 634 -14.16 16.07 10.40
CA ALA A 634 -14.85 14.91 10.98
C ALA A 634 -14.09 13.60 10.77
N GLY A 635 -13.46 13.41 9.61
CA GLY A 635 -12.64 12.23 9.32
C GLY A 635 -11.21 12.29 9.85
N LEU A 636 -10.58 13.45 9.76
CA LEU A 636 -9.13 13.65 9.98
C LEU A 636 -8.80 14.34 11.31
N TYR A 637 -9.75 14.48 12.24
CA TYR A 637 -9.53 15.26 13.47
C TYR A 637 -8.33 14.77 14.30
N ASP A 638 -8.05 13.47 14.31
CA ASP A 638 -6.88 12.92 15.00
C ASP A 638 -5.54 13.41 14.41
N ASN A 639 -5.60 13.98 13.21
CA ASN A 639 -4.50 14.56 12.46
C ASN A 639 -4.60 16.09 12.38
N VAL A 640 -4.70 16.76 13.53
CA VAL A 640 -4.67 18.22 13.66
C VAL A 640 -3.31 18.70 14.17
N GLY A 641 -2.86 19.85 13.68
CA GLY A 641 -1.68 20.54 14.19
C GLY A 641 -1.83 22.07 14.19
N LYS A 642 -1.13 22.74 15.09
CA LYS A 642 -1.09 24.21 15.21
C LYS A 642 0.07 24.76 14.38
N ILE A 643 -0.19 25.74 13.52
CA ILE A 643 0.86 26.35 12.70
C ILE A 643 1.76 27.21 13.59
N ILE A 644 3.07 26.98 13.53
CA ILE A 644 4.08 27.79 14.21
C ILE A 644 4.50 28.90 13.24
N TYR A 645 4.07 30.12 13.53
CA TYR A 645 4.46 31.29 12.75
C TYR A 645 5.89 31.70 13.09
N THR A 646 6.76 31.71 12.08
CA THR A 646 8.14 32.22 12.20
C THR A 646 8.28 33.47 11.34
N LYS A 647 8.60 34.62 11.94
CA LYS A 647 8.91 35.83 11.18
C LYS A 647 10.24 35.66 10.47
N SER A 648 10.25 35.72 9.13
CA SER A 648 11.49 35.74 8.37
C SER A 648 12.23 37.05 8.59
N VAL A 649 13.56 36.98 8.69
CA VAL A 649 14.46 38.15 8.73
C VAL A 649 14.84 38.59 7.31
N ASP A 650 14.70 37.70 6.32
CA ASP A 650 14.98 37.94 4.90
C ASP A 650 13.72 37.75 4.05
N ILE A 651 13.41 38.71 3.17
CA ILE A 651 12.20 38.73 2.33
C ILE A 651 12.30 37.68 1.20
N THR A 652 13.52 37.24 0.86
CA THR A 652 13.76 36.29 -0.23
C THR A 652 13.73 34.81 0.20
N GLU A 653 13.85 34.53 1.49
CA GLU A 653 13.90 33.16 2.01
C GLU A 653 12.48 32.63 2.28
N LYS A 654 12.03 31.67 1.45
CA LYS A 654 10.77 30.96 1.68
C LYS A 654 10.95 29.95 2.82
N LEU A 655 10.46 30.32 4.00
CA LEU A 655 10.47 29.43 5.17
C LEU A 655 9.43 28.31 5.01
N ALA A 656 9.86 27.08 5.24
CA ALA A 656 8.98 25.93 5.30
C ALA A 656 7.95 26.09 6.44
N CYS A 657 6.70 25.73 6.17
CA CYS A 657 5.64 25.71 7.19
C CYS A 657 5.93 24.63 8.24
N VAL A 658 6.04 25.04 9.50
CA VAL A 658 6.25 24.14 10.64
C VAL A 658 4.97 24.07 11.46
N VAL A 659 4.59 22.86 11.85
CA VAL A 659 3.34 22.57 12.55
C VAL A 659 3.63 21.81 13.83
N GLU A 660 3.05 22.25 14.94
CA GLU A 660 3.06 21.58 16.23
C GLU A 660 1.87 20.62 16.32
N THR A 661 2.15 19.33 16.41
CA THR A 661 1.13 18.28 16.60
C THR A 661 1.18 17.76 18.04
N ALA A 662 0.17 17.00 18.44
CA ALA A 662 0.17 16.30 19.73
C ALA A 662 1.40 15.37 19.93
N GLN A 663 2.07 14.95 18.84
CA GLN A 663 3.24 14.08 18.89
C GLN A 663 4.56 14.83 18.56
N GLY A 664 4.55 16.16 18.55
CA GLY A 664 5.73 16.99 18.29
C GLY A 664 5.68 17.76 16.97
N LYS A 665 6.80 18.40 16.63
CA LYS A 665 6.91 19.31 15.48
C LYS A 665 7.14 18.55 14.16
N ALA A 666 6.48 18.99 13.10
CA ALA A 666 6.62 18.45 11.74
C ALA A 666 6.64 19.59 10.70
N GLN A 667 7.19 19.32 9.51
CA GLN A 667 7.20 20.27 8.38
C GLN A 667 6.14 19.90 7.36
N VAL A 668 5.52 20.87 6.69
CA VAL A 668 4.63 20.57 5.56
C VAL A 668 5.46 20.08 4.37
N HIS A 669 5.01 18.99 3.73
CA HIS A 669 5.76 18.35 2.63
C HIS A 669 5.90 19.29 1.41
N PRO A 670 7.04 19.29 0.69
CA PRO A 670 7.27 20.20 -0.44
C PRO A 670 6.29 20.08 -1.61
N SER A 671 5.55 18.97 -1.72
CA SER A 671 4.50 18.78 -2.74
C SER A 671 3.16 19.40 -2.37
N SER A 672 3.00 19.87 -1.13
CA SER A 672 1.78 20.52 -0.64
C SER A 672 1.68 21.95 -1.17
N VAL A 673 0.47 22.41 -1.46
CA VAL A 673 0.21 23.83 -1.76
C VAL A 673 0.49 24.76 -0.56
N ASN A 674 0.57 24.20 0.65
CA ASN A 674 0.80 24.93 1.89
C ASN A 674 2.25 24.85 2.40
N ARG A 675 3.19 24.42 1.55
CA ARG A 675 4.60 24.21 1.94
C ARG A 675 5.28 25.45 2.55
N ASP A 676 4.87 26.64 2.11
CA ASP A 676 5.43 27.93 2.52
C ASP A 676 4.43 28.75 3.38
N LEU A 677 3.41 28.11 3.96
CA LEU A 677 2.33 28.79 4.69
C LEU A 677 2.82 29.37 6.02
N GLN A 678 2.74 30.70 6.18
CA GLN A 678 3.18 31.45 7.37
C GLN A 678 2.04 32.27 7.98
N ILE A 679 1.01 31.58 8.50
CA ILE A 679 -0.13 32.22 9.19
C ILE A 679 -0.39 31.55 10.55
N HIS A 680 -1.09 32.24 11.44
CA HIS A 680 -1.64 31.60 12.64
C HIS A 680 -2.90 30.81 12.27
N GLY A 681 -2.98 29.56 12.72
CA GLY A 681 -4.16 28.73 12.47
C GLY A 681 -3.92 27.26 12.78
N TRP A 682 -4.91 26.46 12.42
CA TRP A 682 -4.91 25.01 12.59
C TRP A 682 -4.89 24.33 11.23
N LEU A 683 -4.07 23.29 11.12
CA LEU A 683 -3.87 22.54 9.89
C LEU A 683 -4.31 21.09 10.12
N LEU A 684 -5.23 20.61 9.29
CA LEU A 684 -5.45 19.18 9.10
C LEU A 684 -4.40 18.62 8.17
N TYR A 685 -4.03 17.36 8.40
CA TYR A 685 -3.20 16.59 7.49
C TYR A 685 -3.77 15.19 7.29
N GLN A 686 -3.54 14.58 6.12
CA GLN A 686 -3.97 13.21 5.88
C GLN A 686 -2.97 12.21 6.49
N GLU A 687 -1.68 12.43 6.23
CA GLU A 687 -0.61 11.53 6.64
C GLU A 687 0.56 12.30 7.26
N LYS A 688 1.15 11.70 8.30
CA LYS A 688 2.42 12.11 8.89
C LYS A 688 3.45 11.03 8.61
N VAL A 689 4.45 11.36 7.80
CA VAL A 689 5.46 10.42 7.34
C VAL A 689 6.85 10.87 7.78
N ARG A 690 7.71 9.91 8.11
CA ARG A 690 9.12 10.17 8.43
C ARG A 690 10.01 9.69 7.30
N TYR A 691 10.73 10.64 6.70
CA TYR A 691 11.89 10.39 5.85
C TYR A 691 13.15 10.80 6.64
N ALA A 692 13.97 11.73 6.11
CA ALA A 692 15.03 12.39 6.88
C ALA A 692 14.49 13.34 7.96
N LYS A 693 13.34 13.97 7.69
CA LYS A 693 12.57 14.80 8.61
C LYS A 693 11.13 14.28 8.68
N VAL A 694 10.36 14.75 9.67
CA VAL A 694 8.94 14.43 9.79
C VAL A 694 8.15 15.41 8.91
N TYR A 695 7.38 14.87 7.97
CA TYR A 695 6.59 15.63 7.02
C TYR A 695 5.09 15.36 7.17
N LEU A 696 4.29 16.41 7.02
CA LEU A 696 2.84 16.35 6.88
C LEU A 696 2.47 16.41 5.40
N ARG A 697 1.71 15.43 4.92
CA ARG A 697 1.22 15.38 3.55
C ARG A 697 -0.28 15.67 3.48
N GLU A 698 -0.68 16.20 2.33
CA GLU A 698 -2.05 16.62 2.01
C GLU A 698 -2.69 17.43 3.15
N THR A 699 -2.43 18.73 3.16
CA THR A 699 -2.80 19.59 4.29
C THR A 699 -3.98 20.50 3.98
N THR A 700 -4.72 20.91 5.00
CA THR A 700 -5.88 21.81 4.86
C THR A 700 -6.00 22.73 6.05
N LEU A 701 -5.99 24.05 5.78
CA LEU A 701 -6.23 25.05 6.80
C LEU A 701 -7.68 24.96 7.27
N ILE A 702 -7.87 24.80 8.57
CA ILE A 702 -9.17 24.75 9.22
C ILE A 702 -9.29 25.81 10.31
N SER A 703 -10.54 26.07 10.63
CA SER A 703 -10.99 27.03 11.62
C SER A 703 -11.37 26.31 12.94
N PRO A 704 -11.58 27.05 14.04
CA PRO A 704 -11.89 26.45 15.34
C PRO A 704 -13.22 25.68 15.42
N PHE A 705 -14.27 26.08 14.71
CA PHE A 705 -15.60 25.46 14.88
C PHE A 705 -15.64 23.99 14.46
N PRO A 706 -15.05 23.56 13.32
CA PRO A 706 -14.89 22.15 13.00
C PRO A 706 -14.21 21.33 14.09
N ILE A 707 -13.19 21.88 14.76
CA ILE A 707 -12.47 21.21 15.86
C ILE A 707 -13.41 21.07 17.06
N LEU A 708 -14.15 22.12 17.42
CA LEU A 708 -15.12 22.05 18.51
C LEU A 708 -16.29 21.12 18.20
N LEU A 709 -16.68 20.96 16.94
CA LEU A 709 -17.79 20.09 16.56
C LEU A 709 -17.41 18.61 16.52
N PHE A 710 -16.26 18.27 15.91
CA PHE A 710 -15.86 16.88 15.65
C PHE A 710 -14.69 16.38 16.48
N GLY A 711 -14.10 17.25 17.29
CA GLY A 711 -12.96 16.92 18.11
C GLY A 711 -13.26 16.06 19.33
N GLY A 712 -12.25 15.84 20.15
CA GLY A 712 -12.39 15.08 21.39
C GLY A 712 -12.96 15.91 22.52
N ASP A 713 -12.60 15.57 23.76
CA ASP A 713 -13.30 16.06 24.94
C ASP A 713 -13.10 17.57 25.15
N ILE A 714 -14.21 18.28 25.39
CA ILE A 714 -14.19 19.72 25.63
C ILE A 714 -14.19 19.99 27.13
N GLU A 715 -13.11 20.57 27.62
CA GLU A 715 -12.94 21.05 29.00
C GLU A 715 -13.04 22.57 29.05
N VAL A 716 -13.57 23.09 30.16
CA VAL A 716 -13.84 24.52 30.32
C VAL A 716 -13.17 25.04 31.59
N GLN A 717 -12.22 25.94 31.43
CA GLN A 717 -11.60 26.68 32.53
C GLN A 717 -12.31 28.03 32.69
N HIS A 718 -13.30 28.04 33.57
CA HIS A 718 -14.26 29.14 33.73
C HIS A 718 -13.60 30.49 34.06
N ARG A 719 -12.55 30.48 34.88
CA ARG A 719 -11.85 31.69 35.33
C ARG A 719 -11.08 32.37 34.19
N GLU A 720 -10.50 31.58 33.29
CA GLU A 720 -9.59 32.06 32.24
C GLU A 720 -10.29 32.27 30.89
N ARG A 721 -11.58 31.90 30.78
CA ARG A 721 -12.34 31.83 29.50
C ARG A 721 -11.58 31.01 28.45
N LEU A 722 -10.94 29.93 28.92
CA LEU A 722 -10.14 29.03 28.12
C LEU A 722 -10.92 27.74 27.90
N LEU A 723 -11.12 27.39 26.63
CA LEU A 723 -11.65 26.10 26.20
C LEU A 723 -10.47 25.23 25.79
N THR A 724 -10.45 24.00 26.30
CA THR A 724 -9.44 23.01 25.94
C THR A 724 -10.11 21.82 25.27
N VAL A 725 -9.56 21.38 24.12
CA VAL A 725 -9.97 20.15 23.45
C VAL A 725 -8.80 19.15 23.53
N ASP A 726 -9.07 17.93 24.02
CA ASP A 726 -8.08 16.85 24.23
C ASP A 726 -6.85 17.26 25.07
N GLY A 727 -7.01 18.22 25.97
CA GLY A 727 -5.94 18.68 26.87
C GLY A 727 -4.90 19.63 26.27
N TRP A 728 -4.74 19.68 24.93
CA TRP A 728 -3.64 20.45 24.29
C TRP A 728 -4.10 21.51 23.27
N ILE A 729 -5.34 21.42 22.77
CA ILE A 729 -5.88 22.42 21.83
C ILE A 729 -6.58 23.49 22.64
N HIS A 730 -6.05 24.71 22.62
CA HIS A 730 -6.56 25.81 23.44
C HIS A 730 -7.23 26.90 22.59
N PHE A 731 -8.43 27.30 22.99
CA PHE A 731 -9.18 28.41 22.39
C PHE A 731 -9.62 29.41 23.45
N GLN A 732 -9.39 30.69 23.18
CA GLN A 732 -9.93 31.77 24.01
C GLN A 732 -11.38 32.04 23.60
N ALA A 733 -12.35 31.58 24.39
CA ALA A 733 -13.76 31.72 24.04
C ALA A 733 -14.70 31.70 25.28
N PRO A 734 -15.87 32.36 25.20
CA PRO A 734 -16.88 32.30 26.26
C PRO A 734 -17.37 30.87 26.53
N VAL A 735 -17.60 30.54 27.81
CA VAL A 735 -18.11 29.23 28.27
C VAL A 735 -19.37 28.77 27.52
N LYS A 736 -20.27 29.71 27.18
CA LYS A 736 -21.49 29.42 26.40
C LYS A 736 -21.20 28.68 25.10
N ILE A 737 -20.06 28.95 24.45
CA ILE A 737 -19.67 28.29 23.19
C ILE A 737 -19.44 26.80 23.43
N ALA A 738 -18.72 26.42 24.49
CA ALA A 738 -18.50 25.02 24.82
C ALA A 738 -19.79 24.27 25.14
N VAL A 739 -20.72 24.90 25.88
CA VAL A 739 -22.02 24.29 26.20
C VAL A 739 -22.83 24.04 24.93
N ILE A 740 -22.84 25.00 24.00
CA ILE A 740 -23.52 24.85 22.70
C ILE A 740 -22.93 23.68 21.92
N PHE A 741 -21.60 23.62 21.75
CA PHE A 741 -20.96 22.54 20.98
C PHE A 741 -21.15 21.15 21.64
N LYS A 742 -21.09 21.05 22.98
CA LYS A 742 -21.44 19.81 23.68
C LYS A 742 -22.86 19.36 23.37
N GLN A 743 -23.83 20.29 23.43
CA GLN A 743 -25.22 19.95 23.14
C GLN A 743 -25.43 19.58 21.65
N LEU A 744 -24.75 20.26 20.73
CA LEU A 744 -24.82 19.92 19.30
C LEU A 744 -24.30 18.51 19.02
N ARG A 745 -23.22 18.07 19.67
CA ARG A 745 -22.69 16.70 19.54
C ARG A 745 -23.72 15.65 19.98
N VAL A 746 -24.39 15.86 21.12
CA VAL A 746 -25.46 14.98 21.60
C VAL A 746 -26.61 14.90 20.61
N LEU A 747 -26.99 16.03 20.00
CA LEU A 747 -28.04 16.07 19.00
C LEU A 747 -27.65 15.34 17.70
N ILE A 748 -26.40 15.45 17.24
CA ILE A 748 -25.87 14.68 16.10
C ILE A 748 -25.99 13.18 16.38
N GLU A 749 -25.59 12.74 17.57
CA GLU A 749 -25.66 11.32 17.95
C GLU A 749 -27.11 10.81 18.00
N SER A 750 -28.04 11.64 18.49
CA SER A 750 -29.48 11.33 18.45
C SER A 750 -30.00 11.17 17.02
N VAL A 751 -29.55 11.98 16.07
CA VAL A 751 -29.91 11.85 14.65
C VAL A 751 -29.36 10.53 14.07
N LEU A 752 -28.11 10.19 14.38
CA LEU A 752 -27.49 8.92 13.96
C LEU A 752 -28.23 7.69 14.52
N GLN A 753 -28.66 7.76 15.78
CA GLN A 753 -29.45 6.71 16.43
C GLN A 753 -30.80 6.52 15.73
N LYS A 754 -31.54 7.60 15.48
CA LYS A 754 -32.83 7.53 14.75
C LYS A 754 -32.65 6.95 13.34
N LYS A 755 -31.54 7.29 12.67
CA LYS A 755 -31.21 6.79 11.35
C LYS A 755 -30.82 5.31 11.36
N LEU A 756 -30.21 4.82 12.44
CA LEU A 756 -29.91 3.41 12.65
C LEU A 756 -31.20 2.60 12.85
N GLU A 757 -32.13 3.12 13.66
CA GLU A 757 -33.44 2.51 13.91
C GLU A 757 -34.33 2.50 12.67
N ASN A 758 -34.26 3.57 11.85
CA ASN A 758 -34.97 3.67 10.58
C ASN A 758 -34.02 4.12 9.46
N PRO A 759 -33.36 3.16 8.76
CA PRO A 759 -32.47 3.47 7.64
C PRO A 759 -33.12 4.26 6.51
N LYS A 760 -34.46 4.20 6.35
CA LYS A 760 -35.20 4.92 5.30
C LYS A 760 -35.59 6.36 5.69
N MET A 761 -35.30 6.80 6.92
CA MET A 761 -35.63 8.14 7.39
C MET A 761 -34.94 9.23 6.54
N SER A 762 -35.68 10.20 6.00
CA SER A 762 -35.06 11.34 5.32
C SER A 762 -34.39 12.28 6.32
N LEU A 763 -33.22 12.81 5.94
CA LEU A 763 -32.44 13.77 6.74
C LEU A 763 -32.51 15.20 6.16
N GLU A 764 -33.29 15.42 5.09
CA GLU A 764 -33.36 16.71 4.38
C GLU A 764 -33.89 17.85 5.26
N ASP A 765 -34.99 17.60 5.98
CA ASP A 765 -35.72 18.62 6.75
C ASP A 765 -35.41 18.59 8.25
N ASP A 766 -34.32 17.93 8.66
CA ASP A 766 -33.97 17.85 10.06
C ASP A 766 -33.47 19.21 10.58
N LYS A 767 -34.21 19.75 11.56
CA LYS A 767 -33.94 21.07 12.17
C LYS A 767 -32.55 21.16 12.81
N VAL A 768 -32.05 20.08 13.41
CA VAL A 768 -30.73 20.05 14.06
C VAL A 768 -29.66 20.21 13.00
N LEU A 769 -29.76 19.45 11.90
CA LEU A 769 -28.79 19.51 10.82
C LEU A 769 -28.76 20.89 10.14
N HIS A 770 -29.92 21.54 10.01
CA HIS A 770 -29.99 22.89 9.48
C HIS A 770 -29.25 23.90 10.38
N ILE A 771 -29.48 23.85 11.70
CA ILE A 771 -28.79 24.72 12.67
C ILE A 771 -27.27 24.53 12.61
N ILE A 772 -26.80 23.28 12.52
CA ILE A 772 -25.36 22.98 12.44
C ILE A 772 -24.77 23.51 11.14
N LYS A 773 -25.47 23.34 10.01
CA LYS A 773 -25.03 23.89 8.70
C LYS A 773 -24.91 25.41 8.77
N GLU A 774 -25.89 26.09 9.33
CA GLU A 774 -25.84 27.56 9.49
C GLU A 774 -24.69 27.99 10.43
N LEU A 775 -24.45 27.28 11.52
CA LEU A 775 -23.32 27.57 12.42
C LEU A 775 -21.97 27.47 11.67
N ILE A 776 -21.75 26.41 10.89
CA ILE A 776 -20.53 26.23 10.11
C ILE A 776 -20.36 27.35 9.06
N LYS A 777 -21.47 27.83 8.49
CA LYS A 777 -21.48 28.92 7.50
C LYS A 777 -21.08 30.27 8.08
N THR A 778 -21.44 30.56 9.34
CA THR A 778 -21.15 31.86 9.97
C THR A 778 -19.66 32.14 10.19
N GLU A 779 -18.80 31.13 10.07
CA GLU A 779 -17.38 31.25 10.38
C GLU A 779 -16.57 32.02 9.32
N ASN A 780 -17.04 32.08 8.07
CA ASN A 780 -16.39 32.83 6.98
C ASN A 780 -16.93 34.27 6.81
N GLY A 781 -17.78 34.73 7.74
CA GLY A 781 -18.45 36.02 7.67
C GLY A 781 -17.72 37.20 8.33
N ASN A 782 -16.51 37.00 8.88
CA ASN A 782 -15.69 38.04 9.50
C ASN A 782 -14.26 38.05 8.99
#